data_AF-A0A8H6Q4G9-F1
#
_entry.id   AF-A0A8H6Q4G9-F1
#
_cell.length_a   1.000
_cell.length_b   1.000
_cell.length_c   1.000
_cell.angle_alpha   90.00
_cell.angle_beta   90.00
_cell.angle_gamma   90.00
#
_symmetry.space_group_name_H-M   'P 1'
#
loop_
_entity.id
_entity.type
_entity.pdbx_description
1 polymer ?
#
loop_
_entity_poly.entity_id
_entity_poly.type
_entity_poly.pdbx_seq_one_letter_code
_entity_poly.pdbx_strand_id
1 'polypeptide(L)'
;MATESSVGAPKFDPKNMQYRFLGKTGLKVSALSFGSWVTVGGQVGYNIAKECMLEAWNHGVNYFDTAEVYASGECEKVFGQMIRELGFKRSDMVISTKLFWGGPGPNDTGLSKKHLFEGMNASLQRLGLDYVDIVMAHRPDPLTPMEEIVRAFTQIVNEGKALYWGTSEWTSHDIERAHHMAAVHHLIPPVCDQPQYNALWRERVEKELSPVFRNYGYGLTTWSPLDNGVLTGKYNDGIPEGSRLTGADAAASDKQNMINFGKALSTPAGQAKIQKVRELTKVAEELGCTTAQLALAWCLSNENVSTVITGASRPSQVAENMKALEVYNKIKGDAAMLARINQILDNKPAEVELAKWQFLTLVSHACWQFEETTFNWPTVYPATPDFGYISASIPSVETLPRRLLSATMSTSPPHFISSFPAKGPSAIEATGSSPASQPTHLEFSSSAPCAVGTIDSLIDSKPRPRKASTSRGARGRYGCRTCRQRHLKCDEHRPICENCTRAKRECSWNHEIRMSHDARSSSFSAGPGPARDFHADNPVEGTTTTDFLGRKRWLRWMSGSCDWSSVRRDESGDYISNLPEREDLSHGDVLVHPLEASLFRFYIEHAGPWLDITSPSRHFGVTIPRLAISNPVLLYACLSYSSKALLPKSSLSEQYVNACIKLLIPLLSDELYVSSDETLLATLVILRHVEQYAEVPEDRGAHLMGAFSLIASQKLLPPHDSLPGAALWTYMRQDVRQALLNRASPKLTPSQGIHLDNFDVDVAVGKSVWADRACHLAALACTFAWGSKEGEVDGDHLDAMLDRWRQHLPREYLPFHVAGRSIQFLASWHVVGWQFYHLGKLLLRLYNSQRPRNMDILLFNSRVETEISEHARAIFDITRSNSDLGCRFNASAILGFVGSYFREAEDRQRLIDFLGDFSNETNWPTDTDRTRLLRLWQSRH
;
A
#
# COMPACT_ATOMS: atom_id res chain seq x y z
N MET A 1 -44.02 52.13 34.01
CA MET A 1 -42.97 51.09 34.02
C MET A 1 -43.13 50.32 32.73
N ALA A 2 -42.63 50.91 31.65
CA ALA A 2 -41.29 50.67 31.08
C ALA A 2 -41.39 49.54 30.04
N THR A 3 -41.59 49.99 28.82
CA THR A 3 -41.47 49.30 27.54
C THR A 3 -40.16 48.53 27.46
N GLU A 4 -40.20 47.21 27.51
CA GLU A 4 -39.12 46.40 26.93
C GLU A 4 -39.32 46.43 25.42
N SER A 5 -38.41 47.13 24.75
CA SER A 5 -38.32 47.19 23.31
C SER A 5 -38.28 45.78 22.74
N SER A 6 -39.22 45.45 21.87
CA SER A 6 -39.09 44.36 20.92
C SER A 6 -37.91 44.68 19.99
N VAL A 7 -36.70 44.41 20.44
CA VAL A 7 -35.52 44.40 19.57
C VAL A 7 -35.80 43.24 18.59
N GLY A 8 -36.21 43.58 17.37
CA GLY A 8 -36.43 42.57 16.34
C GLY A 8 -35.18 41.71 16.14
N ALA A 9 -35.38 40.47 15.71
CA ALA A 9 -34.27 39.55 15.43
C ALA A 9 -33.16 40.26 14.63
N PRO A 10 -31.88 40.11 15.04
CA PRO A 10 -30.76 40.79 14.40
C PRO A 10 -30.69 40.34 12.94
N LYS A 11 -30.94 41.28 12.02
CA LYS A 11 -30.82 41.04 10.59
C LYS A 11 -29.36 40.69 10.26
N PHE A 12 -29.15 39.69 9.42
CA PHE A 12 -27.81 39.35 8.95
C PHE A 12 -27.21 40.51 8.16
N ASP A 13 -26.00 40.92 8.54
CA ASP A 13 -25.22 41.96 7.86
C ASP A 13 -23.82 41.40 7.59
N PRO A 14 -23.40 41.27 6.31
CA PRO A 14 -22.11 40.69 5.98
C PRO A 14 -20.90 41.52 6.42
N LYS A 15 -21.08 42.80 6.77
CA LYS A 15 -19.99 43.72 7.16
C LYS A 15 -18.79 43.65 6.21
N ASN A 16 -17.57 43.51 6.75
CA ASN A 16 -16.32 43.35 6.02
C ASN A 16 -15.91 41.86 5.88
N MET A 17 -16.78 40.91 6.23
CA MET A 17 -16.47 39.48 6.13
C MET A 17 -16.27 39.07 4.68
N GLN A 18 -15.20 38.33 4.41
CA GLN A 18 -15.01 37.69 3.11
C GLN A 18 -15.79 36.37 3.07
N TYR A 19 -16.50 36.12 1.98
CA TYR A 19 -17.19 34.85 1.74
C TYR A 19 -16.50 34.10 0.62
N ARG A 20 -16.18 32.83 0.88
CA ARG A 20 -15.54 31.93 -0.09
C ARG A 20 -16.51 30.80 -0.42
N PHE A 21 -16.41 30.27 -1.64
CA PHE A 21 -17.10 29.03 -1.95
C PHE A 21 -16.48 27.89 -1.13
N LEU A 22 -17.32 26.96 -0.67
CA LEU A 22 -16.85 25.70 -0.11
C LEU A 22 -16.45 24.77 -1.25
N GLY A 23 -15.18 24.86 -1.64
CA GLY A 23 -14.65 24.17 -2.81
C GLY A 23 -15.37 24.60 -4.09
N LYS A 24 -15.74 23.62 -4.92
CA LYS A 24 -16.52 23.81 -6.15
C LYS A 24 -18.04 23.90 -5.94
N THR A 25 -18.52 23.84 -4.70
CA THR A 25 -19.97 23.95 -4.44
C THR A 25 -20.49 25.36 -4.65
N GLY A 26 -21.81 25.52 -4.76
CA GLY A 26 -22.46 26.83 -4.72
C GLY A 26 -22.58 27.44 -3.32
N LEU A 27 -22.20 26.71 -2.27
CA LEU A 27 -22.32 27.15 -0.88
C LEU A 27 -21.23 28.16 -0.53
N LYS A 28 -21.61 29.32 -0.02
CA LYS A 28 -20.68 30.36 0.45
C LYS A 28 -20.57 30.35 1.96
N VAL A 29 -19.34 30.28 2.43
CA VAL A 29 -19.00 30.27 3.87
C VAL A 29 -18.15 31.49 4.21
N SER A 30 -18.35 32.06 5.38
CA SER A 30 -17.51 33.13 5.92
C SER A 30 -16.09 32.61 6.10
N ALA A 31 -15.10 33.41 5.68
CA ALA A 31 -13.68 33.03 5.70
C ALA A 31 -13.20 32.69 7.13
N LEU A 32 -13.76 33.36 8.14
CA LEU A 32 -13.65 32.97 9.53
C LEU A 32 -14.98 32.40 10.00
N SER A 33 -14.94 31.32 10.79
CA SER A 33 -16.13 30.66 11.32
C SER A 33 -16.05 30.43 12.82
N PHE A 34 -17.19 30.08 13.43
CA PHE A 34 -17.29 29.85 14.86
C PHE A 34 -17.52 28.37 15.17
N GLY A 35 -16.52 27.76 15.82
CA GLY A 35 -16.57 26.40 16.32
C GLY A 35 -16.92 26.33 17.80
N SER A 36 -17.56 25.24 18.18
CA SER A 36 -18.16 25.07 19.50
C SER A 36 -17.44 24.07 20.42
N TRP A 37 -16.39 23.40 19.94
CA TRP A 37 -15.65 22.38 20.69
C TRP A 37 -14.99 22.95 21.96
N VAL A 38 -15.11 22.21 23.06
CA VAL A 38 -14.72 22.54 24.44
C VAL A 38 -15.54 23.67 25.08
N THR A 39 -15.95 24.68 24.33
CA THR A 39 -16.57 25.91 24.86
C THR A 39 -18.07 25.75 25.13
N VAL A 40 -18.87 25.52 24.09
CA VAL A 40 -20.33 25.53 24.18
C VAL A 40 -20.83 24.24 24.84
N GLY A 41 -21.69 24.37 25.87
CA GLY A 41 -22.19 23.22 26.64
C GLY A 41 -21.15 22.58 27.58
N GLY A 42 -19.96 23.19 27.69
CA GLY A 42 -18.85 22.70 28.52
C GLY A 42 -18.16 23.81 29.29
N GLN A 43 -17.02 24.29 28.79
CA GLN A 43 -16.11 25.23 29.45
C GLN A 43 -16.76 26.57 29.85
N VAL A 44 -17.64 27.11 29.00
CA VAL A 44 -18.26 28.42 29.24
C VAL A 44 -19.73 28.29 29.57
N GLY A 45 -20.20 29.13 30.49
CA GLY A 45 -21.62 29.22 30.81
C GLY A 45 -22.46 29.66 29.61
N TYR A 46 -23.74 29.28 29.60
CA TYR A 46 -24.69 29.54 28.51
C TYR A 46 -24.67 30.99 27.99
N ASN A 47 -24.73 31.97 28.88
CA ASN A 47 -24.76 33.39 28.50
C ASN A 47 -23.49 33.83 27.74
N ILE A 48 -22.32 33.37 28.17
CA ILE A 48 -21.05 33.69 27.49
C ILE A 48 -21.00 33.02 26.11
N ALA A 49 -21.44 31.77 26.00
CA ALA A 49 -21.54 31.09 24.70
C ALA A 49 -22.46 31.86 23.73
N LYS A 50 -23.62 32.33 24.24
CA LYS A 50 -24.60 33.10 23.47
C LYS A 50 -24.04 34.44 23.02
N GLU A 51 -23.34 35.16 23.90
CA GLU A 51 -22.66 36.41 23.57
C GLU A 51 -21.55 36.20 22.53
N CYS A 52 -20.75 35.13 22.63
CA CYS A 52 -19.74 34.79 21.63
C CYS A 52 -20.37 34.52 20.25
N MET A 53 -21.47 33.77 20.21
CA MET A 53 -22.18 33.46 18.97
C MET A 53 -22.79 34.72 18.35
N LEU A 54 -23.40 35.59 19.17
CA LEU A 54 -23.91 36.89 18.73
C LEU A 54 -22.79 37.80 18.22
N GLU A 55 -21.64 37.81 18.88
CA GLU A 55 -20.48 38.60 18.45
C GLU A 55 -19.94 38.14 17.10
N ALA A 56 -19.89 36.82 16.86
CA ALA A 56 -19.51 36.26 15.57
C ALA A 56 -20.51 36.67 14.47
N TRP A 57 -21.81 36.55 14.75
CA TRP A 57 -22.88 36.99 13.84
C TRP A 57 -22.78 38.48 13.50
N ASN A 58 -22.52 39.33 14.49
CA ASN A 58 -22.37 40.78 14.31
C ASN A 58 -21.17 41.16 13.42
N HIS A 59 -20.21 40.24 13.27
CA HIS A 59 -19.06 40.37 12.36
C HIS A 59 -19.28 39.69 10.99
N GLY A 60 -20.49 39.22 10.69
CA GLY A 60 -20.83 38.58 9.42
C GLY A 60 -20.45 37.10 9.33
N VAL A 61 -20.20 36.42 10.45
CA VAL A 61 -19.98 34.96 10.41
C VAL A 61 -21.30 34.26 10.10
N ASN A 62 -21.31 33.43 9.05
CA ASN A 62 -22.45 32.58 8.72
C ASN A 62 -22.20 31.10 9.00
N TYR A 63 -20.96 30.66 9.14
CA TYR A 63 -20.61 29.24 9.32
C TYR A 63 -20.38 28.89 10.80
N PHE A 64 -21.12 27.90 11.26
CA PHE A 64 -21.18 27.46 12.65
C PHE A 64 -21.03 25.94 12.76
N ASP A 65 -20.06 25.48 13.54
CA ASP A 65 -19.65 24.08 13.60
C ASP A 65 -19.85 23.45 14.98
N THR A 66 -20.44 22.24 15.01
CA THR A 66 -20.64 21.40 16.20
C THR A 66 -20.44 19.91 15.89
N ALA A 67 -20.67 19.01 16.84
CA ALA A 67 -20.62 17.56 16.66
C ALA A 67 -21.43 16.85 17.75
N GLU A 68 -21.92 15.63 17.46
CA GLU A 68 -22.70 14.85 18.44
C GLU A 68 -21.92 14.57 19.74
N VAL A 69 -20.60 14.39 19.63
CA VAL A 69 -19.73 14.04 20.77
C VAL A 69 -19.39 15.24 21.66
N TYR A 70 -19.55 16.47 21.16
CA TYR A 70 -19.14 17.67 21.90
C TYR A 70 -20.02 17.84 23.14
N ALA A 71 -19.37 17.78 24.32
CA ALA A 71 -20.04 17.74 25.61
C ALA A 71 -21.15 16.65 25.68
N SER A 72 -20.92 15.50 25.03
CA SER A 72 -21.91 14.39 24.96
C SER A 72 -23.29 14.85 24.44
N GLY A 73 -23.31 15.71 23.43
CA GLY A 73 -24.51 16.24 22.80
C GLY A 73 -25.07 17.51 23.45
N GLU A 74 -24.61 17.91 24.63
CA GLU A 74 -25.07 19.17 25.26
C GLU A 74 -24.70 20.40 24.44
N CYS A 75 -23.59 20.34 23.71
CA CYS A 75 -23.20 21.42 22.80
C CYS A 75 -24.28 21.70 21.76
N GLU A 76 -24.80 20.66 21.08
CA GLU A 76 -25.87 20.79 20.07
C GLU A 76 -27.16 21.36 20.67
N LYS A 77 -27.53 20.95 21.90
CA LYS A 77 -28.72 21.49 22.59
C LYS A 77 -28.60 22.98 22.86
N VAL A 78 -27.45 23.39 23.43
CA VAL A 78 -27.15 24.79 23.71
C VAL A 78 -27.08 25.59 22.41
N PHE A 79 -26.46 25.05 21.36
CA PHE A 79 -26.40 25.67 20.04
C PHE A 79 -27.80 25.95 19.47
N GLY A 80 -28.66 24.94 19.48
CA GLY A 80 -30.06 25.06 19.06
C GLY A 80 -30.84 26.09 19.85
N GLN A 81 -30.66 26.12 21.18
CA GLN A 81 -31.30 27.11 22.04
C GLN A 81 -30.84 28.54 21.73
N MET A 82 -29.54 28.76 21.56
CA MET A 82 -28.99 30.07 21.22
C MET A 82 -29.52 30.56 19.87
N ILE A 83 -29.58 29.71 18.84
CA ILE A 83 -30.14 30.06 17.54
C ILE A 83 -31.58 30.55 17.66
N ARG A 84 -32.42 29.82 18.41
CA ARG A 84 -33.83 30.17 18.62
C ARG A 84 -33.98 31.49 19.39
N GLU A 85 -33.23 31.66 20.48
CA GLU A 85 -33.34 32.85 21.32
C GLU A 85 -32.75 34.12 20.67
N LEU A 86 -31.68 33.96 19.89
CA LEU A 86 -31.11 35.07 19.11
C LEU A 86 -31.95 35.38 17.86
N GLY A 87 -32.88 34.50 17.48
CA GLY A 87 -33.77 34.73 16.35
C GLY A 87 -33.07 34.72 14.99
N PHE A 88 -31.92 34.05 14.87
CA PHE A 88 -31.18 34.01 13.61
C PHE A 88 -32.02 33.33 12.53
N LYS A 89 -32.09 33.97 11.35
CA LYS A 89 -32.80 33.41 10.21
C LYS A 89 -32.02 32.22 9.68
N ARG A 90 -32.62 31.03 9.70
CA ARG A 90 -31.99 29.76 9.29
C ARG A 90 -31.33 29.80 7.91
N SER A 91 -31.92 30.51 6.94
CA SER A 91 -31.39 30.63 5.57
C SER A 91 -30.08 31.42 5.46
N ASP A 92 -29.77 32.22 6.47
CA ASP A 92 -28.58 33.07 6.48
C ASP A 92 -27.44 32.36 7.25
N MET A 93 -27.71 31.19 7.83
CA MET A 93 -26.77 30.35 8.56
C MET A 93 -26.31 29.15 7.72
N VAL A 94 -25.05 28.77 7.91
CA VAL A 94 -24.47 27.50 7.47
C VAL A 94 -24.07 26.73 8.71
N ILE A 95 -24.71 25.59 8.97
CA ILE A 95 -24.51 24.79 10.17
C ILE A 95 -23.92 23.44 9.78
N SER A 96 -22.80 23.07 10.40
CA SER A 96 -22.22 21.73 10.30
C SER A 96 -22.32 20.96 11.62
N THR A 97 -22.67 19.67 11.53
CA THR A 97 -22.46 18.71 12.61
C THR A 97 -21.64 17.52 12.13
N LYS A 98 -21.13 16.69 13.05
CA LYS A 98 -20.26 15.55 12.74
C LYS A 98 -20.72 14.33 13.49
N LEU A 99 -20.66 13.18 12.81
CA LEU A 99 -21.06 11.89 13.32
C LEU A 99 -19.86 10.93 13.34
N PHE A 100 -19.65 10.28 14.49
CA PHE A 100 -18.80 9.11 14.69
C PHE A 100 -18.94 8.54 16.12
N TRP A 101 -19.21 9.35 17.14
CA TRP A 101 -19.28 8.93 18.55
C TRP A 101 -20.56 9.45 19.21
N GLY A 102 -21.65 8.69 19.15
CA GLY A 102 -22.95 9.07 19.71
C GLY A 102 -23.27 8.47 21.07
N GLY A 103 -22.52 7.46 21.54
CA GLY A 103 -22.82 6.78 22.80
C GLY A 103 -21.92 5.59 23.13
N PRO A 104 -22.18 4.89 24.25
CA PRO A 104 -21.38 3.76 24.72
C PRO A 104 -21.77 2.40 24.11
N GLY A 105 -22.88 2.32 23.38
CA GLY A 105 -23.34 1.09 22.75
C GLY A 105 -22.45 0.65 21.59
N PRO A 106 -22.46 -0.64 21.23
CA PRO A 106 -21.60 -1.18 20.18
C PRO A 106 -21.90 -0.61 18.78
N ASN A 107 -23.10 -0.06 18.59
CA ASN A 107 -23.54 0.58 17.34
C ASN A 107 -23.67 2.10 17.46
N ASP A 108 -23.26 2.68 18.59
CA ASP A 108 -23.34 4.13 18.83
C ASP A 108 -22.03 4.82 18.39
N THR A 109 -21.16 4.11 17.68
CA THR A 109 -19.87 4.63 17.18
C THR A 109 -19.55 4.11 15.77
N GLY A 110 -18.72 4.85 15.05
CA GLY A 110 -18.27 4.52 13.69
C GLY A 110 -19.09 5.22 12.61
N LEU A 111 -19.01 4.71 11.38
CA LEU A 111 -19.72 5.25 10.22
C LEU A 111 -20.66 4.22 9.56
N SER A 112 -21.08 3.21 10.33
CA SER A 112 -22.12 2.28 9.89
C SER A 112 -23.40 3.04 9.52
N LYS A 113 -24.16 2.50 8.58
CA LYS A 113 -25.46 3.08 8.19
C LYS A 113 -26.39 3.25 9.39
N LYS A 114 -26.36 2.30 10.35
CA LYS A 114 -27.13 2.39 11.59
C LYS A 114 -26.76 3.64 12.39
N HIS A 115 -25.47 3.80 12.71
CA HIS A 115 -25.00 4.95 13.49
C HIS A 115 -25.27 6.27 12.78
N LEU A 116 -24.97 6.36 11.48
CA LEU A 116 -25.16 7.58 10.71
C LEU A 116 -26.63 8.05 10.71
N PHE A 117 -27.58 7.13 10.60
CA PHE A 117 -29.00 7.46 10.63
C PHE A 117 -29.50 7.87 12.01
N GLU A 118 -29.15 7.08 13.04
CA GLU A 118 -29.59 7.32 14.40
C GLU A 118 -28.92 8.57 14.98
N GLY A 119 -27.61 8.72 14.76
CA GLY A 119 -26.82 9.89 15.13
C GLY A 119 -27.33 11.16 14.46
N MET A 120 -27.61 11.14 13.14
CA MET A 120 -28.15 12.31 12.44
C MET A 120 -29.50 12.75 13.01
N ASN A 121 -30.43 11.80 13.24
CA ASN A 121 -31.73 12.11 13.81
C ASN A 121 -31.60 12.69 15.23
N ALA A 122 -30.72 12.12 16.05
CA ALA A 122 -30.46 12.60 17.41
C ALA A 122 -29.83 14.00 17.41
N SER A 123 -28.89 14.28 16.51
CA SER A 123 -28.29 15.61 16.34
C SER A 123 -29.32 16.66 15.93
N LEU A 124 -30.18 16.37 14.94
CA LEU A 124 -31.25 17.29 14.53
C LEU A 124 -32.23 17.58 15.67
N GLN A 125 -32.59 16.55 16.44
CA GLN A 125 -33.45 16.70 17.61
C GLN A 125 -32.81 17.61 18.67
N ARG A 126 -31.51 17.41 18.98
CA ARG A 126 -30.79 18.25 19.95
C ARG A 126 -30.67 19.70 19.46
N LEU A 127 -30.33 19.90 18.19
CA LEU A 127 -30.29 21.23 17.56
C LEU A 127 -31.67 21.89 17.47
N GLY A 128 -32.74 21.10 17.41
CA GLY A 128 -34.08 21.59 17.10
C GLY A 128 -34.15 22.20 15.70
N LEU A 129 -33.53 21.53 14.73
CA LEU A 129 -33.49 21.91 13.32
C LEU A 129 -33.99 20.77 12.45
N ASP A 130 -34.58 21.11 11.30
CA ASP A 130 -35.02 20.11 10.32
C ASP A 130 -33.86 19.54 9.49
N TYR A 131 -32.81 20.35 9.28
CA TYR A 131 -31.62 19.98 8.52
C TYR A 131 -30.37 20.75 8.96
N VAL A 132 -29.20 20.16 8.73
CA VAL A 132 -27.90 20.84 8.74
C VAL A 132 -27.45 21.13 7.31
N ASP A 133 -26.62 22.15 7.11
CA ASP A 133 -26.09 22.42 5.76
C ASP A 133 -25.06 21.36 5.37
N ILE A 134 -24.24 20.92 6.33
CA ILE A 134 -23.21 19.90 6.09
C ILE A 134 -23.20 18.89 7.24
N VAL A 135 -23.29 17.60 6.92
CA VAL A 135 -22.98 16.53 7.88
C VAL A 135 -21.58 15.98 7.58
N MET A 136 -20.71 15.90 8.58
CA MET A 136 -19.35 15.41 8.40
C MET A 136 -19.18 14.00 8.95
N ALA A 137 -18.45 13.14 8.23
CA ALA A 137 -17.80 11.98 8.83
C ALA A 137 -16.69 12.47 9.77
N HIS A 138 -16.87 12.36 11.09
CA HIS A 138 -15.95 13.00 12.05
C HIS A 138 -14.53 12.41 11.99
N ARG A 139 -14.39 11.12 11.65
CA ARG A 139 -13.12 10.40 11.45
C ARG A 139 -13.29 9.33 10.39
N PRO A 140 -12.20 8.82 9.76
CA PRO A 140 -12.30 7.63 8.94
C PRO A 140 -12.67 6.42 9.80
N ASP A 141 -13.49 5.52 9.25
CA ASP A 141 -13.86 4.26 9.90
C ASP A 141 -13.32 3.09 9.06
N PRO A 142 -12.24 2.43 9.48
CA PRO A 142 -11.68 1.29 8.74
C PRO A 142 -12.52 0.02 8.86
N LEU A 143 -13.49 -0.03 9.78
CA LEU A 143 -14.31 -1.22 10.03
C LEU A 143 -15.60 -1.23 9.20
N THR A 144 -16.07 -0.06 8.76
CA THR A 144 -17.24 0.05 7.88
C THR A 144 -16.82 0.14 6.41
N PRO A 145 -17.37 -0.69 5.50
CA PRO A 145 -17.08 -0.60 4.07
C PRO A 145 -17.38 0.79 3.50
N MET A 146 -16.49 1.30 2.64
CA MET A 146 -16.63 2.64 2.03
C MET A 146 -17.96 2.80 1.28
N GLU A 147 -18.42 1.76 0.58
CA GLU A 147 -19.71 1.78 -0.12
C GLU A 147 -20.87 2.06 0.85
N GLU A 148 -20.90 1.41 2.02
CA GLU A 148 -21.95 1.62 3.02
C GLU A 148 -21.94 3.06 3.53
N ILE A 149 -20.75 3.60 3.81
CA ILE A 149 -20.55 4.98 4.28
C ILE A 149 -21.13 5.97 3.24
N VAL A 150 -20.72 5.87 1.98
CA VAL A 150 -21.15 6.81 0.92
C VAL A 150 -22.65 6.68 0.64
N ARG A 151 -23.20 5.46 0.64
CA ARG A 151 -24.66 5.24 0.51
C ARG A 151 -25.43 5.85 1.67
N ALA A 152 -24.95 5.69 2.91
CA ALA A 152 -25.61 6.24 4.08
C ALA A 152 -25.66 7.77 4.04
N PHE A 153 -24.53 8.43 3.76
CA PHE A 153 -24.50 9.89 3.60
C PHE A 153 -25.35 10.38 2.43
N THR A 154 -25.31 9.70 1.29
CA THR A 154 -26.17 10.02 0.14
C THR A 154 -27.65 9.95 0.51
N GLN A 155 -28.05 8.93 1.27
CA GLN A 155 -29.43 8.80 1.72
C GLN A 155 -29.81 9.90 2.73
N ILE A 156 -28.93 10.26 3.67
CA ILE A 156 -29.15 11.40 4.59
C ILE A 156 -29.38 12.70 3.82
N VAL A 157 -28.61 12.94 2.75
CA VAL A 157 -28.77 14.11 1.89
C VAL A 157 -30.09 14.05 1.11
N ASN A 158 -30.43 12.90 0.52
CA ASN A 158 -31.68 12.72 -0.22
C ASN A 158 -32.94 12.83 0.67
N GLU A 159 -32.83 12.49 1.95
CA GLU A 159 -33.89 12.67 2.94
C GLU A 159 -34.04 14.13 3.41
N GLY A 160 -33.19 15.04 2.92
CA GLY A 160 -33.22 16.46 3.28
C GLY A 160 -32.72 16.76 4.70
N LYS A 161 -32.10 15.80 5.38
CA LYS A 161 -31.54 15.97 6.73
C LYS A 161 -30.20 16.70 6.74
N ALA A 162 -29.49 16.64 5.61
CA ALA A 162 -28.34 17.48 5.31
C ALA A 162 -28.40 17.97 3.86
N LEU A 163 -27.84 19.15 3.56
CA LEU A 163 -27.74 19.62 2.16
C LEU A 163 -26.50 19.06 1.45
N TYR A 164 -25.41 18.89 2.19
CA TYR A 164 -24.15 18.33 1.74
C TYR A 164 -23.58 17.39 2.79
N TRP A 165 -22.58 16.60 2.39
CA TRP A 165 -21.75 15.88 3.35
C TRP A 165 -20.26 16.07 3.07
N GLY A 166 -19.44 15.89 4.10
CA GLY A 166 -17.99 16.06 4.01
C GLY A 166 -17.24 15.10 4.93
N THR A 167 -15.92 15.19 4.90
CA THR A 167 -15.01 14.35 5.69
C THR A 167 -14.27 15.19 6.73
N SER A 168 -13.70 14.56 7.76
CA SER A 168 -12.81 15.22 8.72
C SER A 168 -11.67 14.32 9.11
N GLU A 169 -10.45 14.82 8.94
CA GLU A 169 -9.21 14.06 9.18
C GLU A 169 -9.09 12.80 8.32
N TRP A 170 -9.68 12.80 7.13
CA TRP A 170 -9.52 11.70 6.18
C TRP A 170 -8.23 11.87 5.38
N THR A 171 -7.64 10.75 4.98
CA THR A 171 -6.48 10.79 4.08
C THR A 171 -6.91 11.14 2.66
N SER A 172 -5.99 11.61 1.83
CA SER A 172 -6.29 11.83 0.39
C SER A 172 -6.78 10.55 -0.29
N HIS A 173 -6.25 9.39 0.11
CA HIS A 173 -6.68 8.08 -0.36
C HIS A 173 -8.12 7.75 0.04
N ASP A 174 -8.53 8.00 1.29
CA ASP A 174 -9.90 7.72 1.73
C ASP A 174 -10.92 8.61 1.01
N ILE A 175 -10.57 9.88 0.77
CA ILE A 175 -11.40 10.80 -0.01
C ILE A 175 -11.51 10.34 -1.46
N GLU A 176 -10.40 9.92 -2.09
CA GLU A 176 -10.42 9.36 -3.45
C GLU A 176 -11.31 8.11 -3.54
N ARG A 177 -11.24 7.21 -2.55
CA ARG A 177 -12.14 6.03 -2.48
C ARG A 177 -13.60 6.43 -2.37
N ALA A 178 -13.94 7.43 -1.54
CA ALA A 178 -15.32 7.91 -1.42
C ALA A 178 -15.84 8.50 -2.74
N HIS A 179 -15.02 9.30 -3.44
CA HIS A 179 -15.36 9.82 -4.76
C HIS A 179 -15.55 8.72 -5.81
N HIS A 180 -14.69 7.71 -5.79
CA HIS A 180 -14.80 6.58 -6.70
C HIS A 180 -16.11 5.80 -6.47
N MET A 181 -16.42 5.45 -5.21
CA MET A 181 -17.70 4.81 -4.86
C MET A 181 -18.90 5.65 -5.30
N ALA A 182 -18.83 6.97 -5.13
CA ALA A 182 -19.87 7.86 -5.60
C ALA A 182 -20.02 7.86 -7.13
N ALA A 183 -18.90 7.85 -7.87
CA ALA A 183 -18.91 7.82 -9.32
C ALA A 183 -19.48 6.50 -9.88
N VAL A 184 -19.01 5.35 -9.36
CA VAL A 184 -19.41 4.02 -9.84
C VAL A 184 -20.87 3.70 -9.53
N HIS A 185 -21.36 4.12 -8.37
CA HIS A 185 -22.74 3.83 -7.94
C HIS A 185 -23.73 4.98 -8.14
N HIS A 186 -23.34 6.05 -8.83
CA HIS A 186 -24.16 7.26 -9.03
C HIS A 186 -24.68 7.87 -7.71
N LEU A 187 -23.82 7.94 -6.71
CA LEU A 187 -24.11 8.51 -5.38
C LEU A 187 -23.56 9.94 -5.26
N ILE A 188 -23.82 10.59 -4.12
CA ILE A 188 -23.37 11.95 -3.87
C ILE A 188 -21.96 11.88 -3.24
N PRO A 189 -20.91 12.44 -3.85
CA PRO A 189 -19.57 12.46 -3.26
C PRO A 189 -19.47 13.47 -2.11
N PRO A 190 -18.46 13.35 -1.22
CA PRO A 190 -18.20 14.38 -0.25
C PRO A 190 -17.71 15.67 -0.95
N VAL A 191 -17.96 16.83 -0.34
CA VAL A 191 -17.67 18.13 -0.99
C VAL A 191 -16.55 18.94 -0.35
N CYS A 192 -16.14 18.57 0.87
CA CYS A 192 -15.12 19.26 1.64
C CYS A 192 -14.47 18.31 2.64
N ASP A 193 -13.31 18.72 3.15
CA ASP A 193 -12.67 18.10 4.30
C ASP A 193 -12.48 19.12 5.44
N GLN A 194 -12.49 18.64 6.67
CA GLN A 194 -12.19 19.38 7.89
C GLN A 194 -10.88 18.86 8.54
N PRO A 195 -9.70 19.30 8.05
CA PRO A 195 -8.40 18.91 8.60
C PRO A 195 -7.86 19.93 9.61
N GLN A 196 -6.97 19.47 10.49
CA GLN A 196 -6.16 20.33 11.33
C GLN A 196 -5.22 21.13 10.44
N TYR A 197 -5.21 22.44 10.60
CA TYR A 197 -4.27 23.28 9.87
C TYR A 197 -3.92 24.53 10.66
N ASN A 198 -2.63 24.72 10.88
CA ASN A 198 -2.08 25.92 11.47
C ASN A 198 -0.60 26.06 11.11
N ALA A 199 0.01 27.18 11.48
CA ALA A 199 1.40 27.48 11.17
C ALA A 199 2.40 26.40 11.66
N LEU A 200 2.03 25.60 12.67
CA LEU A 200 2.84 24.53 13.25
C LEU A 200 2.45 23.13 12.76
N TRP A 201 1.36 22.99 11.97
CA TRP A 201 0.83 21.74 11.47
C TRP A 201 0.32 21.88 10.02
N ARG A 202 1.15 21.44 9.07
CA ARG A 202 1.03 21.82 7.64
C ARG A 202 1.00 20.67 6.65
N GLU A 203 1.66 19.56 6.96
CA GLU A 203 1.95 18.46 6.02
C GLU A 203 0.69 17.95 5.29
N ARG A 204 -0.40 17.68 6.01
CA ARG A 204 -1.63 17.16 5.38
C ARG A 204 -2.20 18.13 4.36
N VAL A 205 -2.39 19.39 4.74
CA VAL A 205 -3.04 20.38 3.88
C VAL A 205 -2.14 20.81 2.74
N GLU A 206 -0.87 21.12 2.99
CA GLU A 206 0.02 21.66 1.96
C GLU A 206 0.64 20.58 1.06
N LYS A 207 0.58 19.30 1.43
CA LYS A 207 1.19 18.19 0.68
C LYS A 207 0.21 17.04 0.42
N GLU A 208 -0.30 16.39 1.45
CA GLU A 208 -1.10 15.15 1.34
C GLU A 208 -2.39 15.35 0.53
N LEU A 209 -3.12 16.45 0.78
CA LEU A 209 -4.42 16.75 0.15
C LEU A 209 -4.30 17.47 -1.21
N SER A 210 -3.08 17.79 -1.67
CA SER A 210 -2.86 18.43 -2.97
C SER A 210 -3.58 17.75 -4.15
N PRO A 211 -3.60 16.40 -4.26
CA PRO A 211 -4.37 15.71 -5.31
C PRO A 211 -5.88 15.95 -5.20
N VAL A 212 -6.42 16.01 -3.98
CA VAL A 212 -7.85 16.18 -3.72
C VAL A 212 -8.33 17.56 -4.20
N PHE A 213 -7.56 18.63 -3.92
CA PHE A 213 -7.88 19.98 -4.41
C PHE A 213 -7.90 20.03 -5.94
N ARG A 214 -6.86 19.48 -6.58
CA ARG A 214 -6.74 19.50 -8.03
C ARG A 214 -7.84 18.69 -8.73
N ASN A 215 -8.10 17.48 -8.25
CA ASN A 215 -8.98 16.55 -8.92
C ASN A 215 -10.45 16.90 -8.67
N TYR A 216 -10.81 17.19 -7.42
CA TYR A 216 -12.21 17.37 -7.01
C TYR A 216 -12.57 18.82 -6.70
N GLY A 217 -11.60 19.71 -6.55
CA GLY A 217 -11.85 21.11 -6.19
C GLY A 217 -12.39 21.27 -4.78
N TYR A 218 -11.85 20.50 -3.84
CA TYR A 218 -12.23 20.59 -2.44
C TYR A 218 -11.96 21.96 -1.84
N GLY A 219 -12.88 22.40 -0.98
CA GLY A 219 -12.63 23.47 -0.03
C GLY A 219 -12.39 22.87 1.35
N LEU A 220 -11.59 23.57 2.16
CA LEU A 220 -11.33 23.16 3.54
C LEU A 220 -12.11 23.98 4.55
N THR A 221 -12.61 23.29 5.57
CA THR A 221 -13.15 23.89 6.80
C THR A 221 -12.14 23.64 7.94
N THR A 222 -11.02 24.35 7.98
CA THR A 222 -9.88 23.95 8.83
C THR A 222 -10.12 24.19 10.32
N TRP A 223 -9.58 23.33 11.18
CA TRP A 223 -9.74 23.42 12.63
C TRP A 223 -8.41 23.56 13.39
N SER A 224 -8.51 23.99 14.66
CA SER A 224 -7.38 24.34 15.54
C SER A 224 -6.33 25.27 14.91
N PRO A 225 -6.74 26.41 14.34
CA PRO A 225 -5.82 27.34 13.68
C PRO A 225 -4.85 28.03 14.65
N LEU A 226 -5.17 28.02 15.95
CA LEU A 226 -4.35 28.59 17.01
C LEU A 226 -3.58 27.54 17.83
N ASP A 227 -3.56 26.27 17.40
CA ASP A 227 -2.90 25.14 18.09
C ASP A 227 -3.24 25.11 19.60
N ASN A 228 -4.53 24.97 19.93
CA ASN A 228 -5.05 25.04 21.30
C ASN A 228 -4.75 26.35 22.08
N GLY A 229 -4.37 27.41 21.36
CA GLY A 229 -4.03 28.71 21.92
C GLY A 229 -2.52 28.96 22.01
N VAL A 230 -1.67 28.01 21.61
CA VAL A 230 -0.21 28.19 21.54
C VAL A 230 0.16 29.36 20.63
N LEU A 231 -0.49 29.49 19.48
CA LEU A 231 -0.24 30.56 18.51
C LEU A 231 -0.82 31.92 18.89
N THR A 232 -1.33 32.11 20.12
CA THR A 232 -1.66 33.46 20.62
C THR A 232 -0.50 34.13 21.36
N GLY A 233 0.62 33.43 21.57
CA GLY A 233 1.76 33.93 22.35
C GLY A 233 1.56 33.93 23.87
N LYS A 234 0.36 33.61 24.38
CA LYS A 234 0.05 33.65 25.83
C LYS A 234 0.85 32.64 26.66
N TYR A 235 1.44 31.64 26.00
CA TYR A 235 2.25 30.59 26.62
C TYR A 235 3.76 30.86 26.52
N ASN A 236 4.17 32.03 26.03
CA ASN A 236 5.57 32.39 25.84
C ASN A 236 6.37 32.36 27.15
N ASP A 237 5.72 32.67 28.28
CA ASP A 237 6.37 32.81 29.59
C ASP A 237 5.81 31.83 30.65
N GLY A 238 5.24 30.70 30.20
CA GLY A 238 4.65 29.68 31.06
C GLY A 238 3.16 29.47 30.78
N ILE A 239 2.51 28.58 31.54
CA ILE A 239 1.08 28.28 31.40
C ILE A 239 0.28 29.21 32.31
N PRO A 240 -0.49 30.18 31.78
CA PRO A 240 -1.29 31.06 32.62
C PRO A 240 -2.42 30.30 33.34
N GLU A 241 -2.76 30.75 34.55
CA GLU A 241 -3.92 30.27 35.29
C GLU A 241 -5.23 30.54 34.51
N GLY A 242 -6.21 29.64 34.59
CA GLY A 242 -7.47 29.75 33.83
C GLY A 242 -7.30 29.62 32.30
N SER A 243 -6.13 29.21 31.83
CA SER A 243 -5.92 28.91 30.42
C SER A 243 -6.30 27.46 30.10
N ARG A 244 -6.66 27.20 28.83
CA ARG A 244 -7.11 25.87 28.37
C ARG A 244 -6.17 24.73 28.78
N LEU A 245 -4.86 24.95 28.71
CA LEU A 245 -3.84 23.93 29.01
C LEU A 245 -3.67 23.60 30.51
N THR A 246 -4.32 24.35 31.41
CA THR A 246 -4.42 23.96 32.83
C THR A 246 -5.40 22.81 33.05
N GLY A 247 -6.30 22.56 32.09
CA GLY A 247 -7.40 21.61 32.22
C GLY A 247 -8.45 22.00 33.27
N ALA A 248 -8.34 23.19 33.89
CA ALA A 248 -9.27 23.65 34.91
C ALA A 248 -10.70 23.77 34.36
N ASP A 249 -10.83 24.22 33.11
CA ASP A 249 -12.13 24.51 32.50
C ASP A 249 -12.48 23.58 31.32
N ALA A 250 -11.72 22.50 31.10
CA ALA A 250 -12.07 21.51 30.07
C ALA A 250 -13.14 20.53 30.60
N ALA A 251 -14.02 20.04 29.72
CA ALA A 251 -14.91 18.93 30.05
C ALA A 251 -14.11 17.73 30.60
N ALA A 252 -14.70 16.92 31.47
CA ALA A 252 -14.00 15.82 32.14
C ALA A 252 -13.28 14.87 31.16
N SER A 253 -13.86 14.65 29.98
CA SER A 253 -13.30 13.85 28.88
C SER A 253 -12.03 14.44 28.26
N ASP A 254 -11.88 15.77 28.23
CA ASP A 254 -10.78 16.47 27.56
C ASP A 254 -9.70 17.01 28.54
N LYS A 255 -10.00 17.03 29.84
CA LYS A 255 -9.14 17.59 30.89
C LYS A 255 -7.73 17.00 30.90
N GLN A 256 -7.62 15.67 30.87
CA GLN A 256 -6.31 15.01 30.91
C GLN A 256 -5.50 15.31 29.65
N ASN A 257 -6.14 15.38 28.49
CA ASN A 257 -5.49 15.71 27.22
C ASN A 257 -4.92 17.13 27.26
N MET A 258 -5.69 18.11 27.76
CA MET A 258 -5.23 19.50 27.89
C MET A 258 -4.03 19.64 28.83
N ILE A 259 -4.05 18.93 29.96
CA ILE A 259 -2.91 18.89 30.90
C ILE A 259 -1.68 18.28 30.23
N ASN A 260 -1.84 17.21 29.47
CA ASN A 260 -0.75 16.56 28.74
C ASN A 260 -0.16 17.50 27.67
N PHE A 261 -1.01 18.24 26.94
CA PHE A 261 -0.56 19.29 26.02
C PHE A 261 0.23 20.38 26.74
N GLY A 262 -0.24 20.83 27.92
CA GLY A 262 0.50 21.77 28.76
C GLY A 262 1.89 21.25 29.12
N LYS A 263 1.99 20.02 29.63
CA LYS A 263 3.27 19.37 29.96
C LYS A 263 4.19 19.22 28.75
N ALA A 264 3.64 18.96 27.57
CA ALA A 264 4.41 18.84 26.34
C ALA A 264 5.13 20.15 25.97
N LEU A 265 4.58 21.32 26.34
CA LEU A 265 5.25 22.61 26.11
C LEU A 265 6.55 22.76 26.91
N SER A 266 6.70 22.08 28.04
CA SER A 266 7.93 22.09 28.85
C SER A 266 9.04 21.20 28.29
N THR A 267 8.77 20.35 27.29
CA THR A 267 9.79 19.51 26.63
C THR A 267 10.68 20.35 25.72
N PRO A 268 11.88 19.86 25.31
CA PRO A 268 12.73 20.56 24.35
C PRO A 268 12.00 20.89 23.03
N ALA A 269 11.19 19.97 22.53
CA ALA A 269 10.37 20.19 21.33
C ALA A 269 9.29 21.26 21.55
N GLY A 270 8.66 21.26 22.74
CA GLY A 270 7.70 22.28 23.15
C GLY A 270 8.33 23.67 23.26
N GLN A 271 9.52 23.78 23.86
CA GLN A 271 10.25 25.04 23.95
C GLN A 271 10.72 25.55 22.59
N ALA A 272 11.15 24.66 21.68
CA ALA A 272 11.45 25.03 20.30
C ALA A 272 10.22 25.58 19.56
N LYS A 273 9.04 24.98 19.79
CA LYS A 273 7.76 25.50 19.29
C LYS A 273 7.45 26.89 19.85
N ILE A 274 7.59 27.10 21.16
CA ILE A 274 7.39 28.41 21.80
C ILE A 274 8.36 29.46 21.26
N GLN A 275 9.62 29.09 21.01
CA GLN A 275 10.59 30.02 20.43
C GLN A 275 10.15 30.51 19.03
N LYS A 276 9.60 29.63 18.19
CA LYS A 276 9.01 30.04 16.90
C LYS A 276 7.85 31.01 17.11
N VAL A 277 6.98 30.77 18.10
CA VAL A 277 5.86 31.68 18.45
C VAL A 277 6.37 33.04 18.94
N ARG A 278 7.46 33.09 19.70
CA ARG A 278 8.10 34.35 20.13
C ARG A 278 8.59 35.16 18.93
N GLU A 279 9.24 34.53 17.96
CA GLU A 279 9.66 35.22 16.73
C GLU A 279 8.47 35.69 15.89
N LEU A 280 7.39 34.89 15.79
CA LEU A 280 6.14 35.33 15.14
C LEU A 280 5.47 36.50 15.87
N THR A 281 5.61 36.58 17.19
CA THR A 281 5.06 37.69 17.99
C THR A 281 5.72 39.01 17.60
N LYS A 282 7.04 39.02 17.38
CA LYS A 282 7.76 40.19 16.86
C LYS A 282 7.23 40.61 15.48
N VAL A 283 7.00 39.64 14.58
CA VAL A 283 6.40 39.92 13.27
C VAL A 283 5.00 40.52 13.40
N ALA A 284 4.19 40.01 14.33
CA ALA A 284 2.86 40.53 14.58
C ALA A 284 2.88 41.98 15.10
N GLU A 285 3.81 42.29 16.02
CA GLU A 285 4.05 43.64 16.54
C GLU A 285 4.43 44.62 15.42
N GLU A 286 5.34 44.25 14.53
CA GLU A 286 5.73 45.05 13.36
C GLU A 286 4.54 45.34 12.42
N LEU A 287 3.62 44.39 12.27
CA LEU A 287 2.41 44.53 11.47
C LEU A 287 1.26 45.27 12.19
N GLY A 288 1.46 45.60 13.47
CA GLY A 288 0.47 46.24 14.33
C GLY A 288 -0.74 45.34 14.63
N CYS A 289 -0.50 44.04 14.85
CA CYS A 289 -1.54 43.04 15.11
C CYS A 289 -1.13 42.07 16.23
N THR A 290 -2.06 41.23 16.70
CA THR A 290 -1.74 40.19 17.68
C THR A 290 -1.22 38.92 17.00
N THR A 291 -0.44 38.10 17.72
CA THR A 291 0.06 36.81 17.19
C THR A 291 -1.09 35.90 16.76
N ALA A 292 -2.23 35.95 17.46
CA ALA A 292 -3.43 35.22 17.08
C ALA A 292 -4.01 35.68 15.73
N GLN A 293 -4.09 36.99 15.52
CA GLN A 293 -4.55 37.56 14.24
C GLN A 293 -3.62 37.18 13.09
N LEU A 294 -2.30 37.23 13.31
CA LEU A 294 -1.31 36.81 12.31
C LEU A 294 -1.46 35.32 11.96
N ALA A 295 -1.62 34.44 12.95
CA ALA A 295 -1.77 33.01 12.73
C ALA A 295 -3.06 32.65 11.95
N LEU A 296 -4.18 33.31 12.29
CA LEU A 296 -5.45 33.15 11.56
C LEU A 296 -5.33 33.68 10.12
N ALA A 297 -4.74 34.86 9.94
CA ALA A 297 -4.49 35.45 8.63
C ALA A 297 -3.59 34.55 7.76
N TRP A 298 -2.56 33.94 8.35
CA TRP A 298 -1.68 33.00 7.67
C TRP A 298 -2.45 31.76 7.18
N CYS A 299 -3.35 31.20 7.99
CA CYS A 299 -4.20 30.08 7.55
C CYS A 299 -5.07 30.47 6.34
N LEU A 300 -5.63 31.69 6.36
CA LEU A 300 -6.44 32.24 5.27
C LEU A 300 -5.67 32.51 3.96
N SER A 301 -4.34 32.62 4.04
CA SER A 301 -3.46 32.79 2.88
C SER A 301 -3.34 31.53 2.02
N ASN A 302 -3.74 30.37 2.52
CA ASN A 302 -3.91 29.19 1.68
C ASN A 302 -5.24 29.30 0.89
N GLU A 303 -5.16 29.25 -0.44
CA GLU A 303 -6.31 29.40 -1.33
C GLU A 303 -7.33 28.28 -1.23
N ASN A 304 -6.90 27.08 -0.82
CA ASN A 304 -7.77 25.91 -0.64
C ASN A 304 -8.57 25.97 0.67
N VAL A 305 -8.25 26.92 1.56
CA VAL A 305 -8.97 27.14 2.81
C VAL A 305 -10.21 28.00 2.53
N SER A 306 -11.39 27.36 2.57
CA SER A 306 -12.68 28.05 2.42
C SER A 306 -13.06 28.78 3.70
N THR A 307 -12.84 28.16 4.86
CA THR A 307 -13.07 28.78 6.17
C THR A 307 -12.09 28.26 7.22
N VAL A 308 -11.76 29.13 8.18
CA VAL A 308 -10.94 28.81 9.36
C VAL A 308 -11.84 28.84 10.60
N ILE A 309 -12.02 27.67 11.23
CA ILE A 309 -12.88 27.50 12.40
C ILE A 309 -12.17 28.02 13.64
N THR A 310 -12.66 29.13 14.17
CA THR A 310 -12.15 29.77 15.38
C THR A 310 -12.89 29.26 16.62
N GLY A 311 -12.19 29.17 17.75
CA GLY A 311 -12.79 28.91 19.05
C GLY A 311 -12.53 30.08 19.98
N ALA A 312 -13.52 30.44 20.80
CA ALA A 312 -13.43 31.53 21.75
C ALA A 312 -14.13 31.19 23.06
N SER A 313 -13.52 31.57 24.19
CA SER A 313 -14.11 31.43 25.53
C SER A 313 -14.73 32.72 26.07
N ARG A 314 -14.69 33.81 25.30
CA ARG A 314 -15.30 35.10 25.63
C ARG A 314 -15.49 35.96 24.36
N PRO A 315 -16.46 36.89 24.34
CA PRO A 315 -16.75 37.71 23.16
C PRO A 315 -15.56 38.54 22.67
N SER A 316 -14.71 39.04 23.57
CA SER A 316 -13.54 39.83 23.19
C SER A 316 -12.52 39.05 22.33
N GLN A 317 -12.41 37.73 22.51
CA GLN A 317 -11.59 36.88 21.63
C GLN A 317 -12.23 36.73 20.24
N VAL A 318 -13.56 36.67 20.16
CA VAL A 318 -14.25 36.66 18.87
C VAL A 318 -13.95 37.94 18.12
N ALA A 319 -14.18 39.10 18.74
CA ALA A 319 -13.88 40.41 18.16
C ALA A 319 -12.40 40.56 17.77
N GLU A 320 -11.46 40.06 18.58
CA GLU A 320 -10.04 40.05 18.25
C GLU A 320 -9.72 39.18 17.03
N ASN A 321 -10.26 37.96 16.99
CA ASN A 321 -10.03 37.01 15.90
C ASN A 321 -10.57 37.54 14.56
N MET A 322 -11.71 38.22 14.57
CA MET A 322 -12.33 38.76 13.34
C MET A 322 -11.46 39.82 12.64
N LYS A 323 -10.61 40.53 13.39
CA LYS A 323 -9.63 41.47 12.83
C LYS A 323 -8.50 40.79 12.05
N ALA A 324 -8.38 39.46 12.10
CA ALA A 324 -7.43 38.73 11.25
C ALA A 324 -7.65 38.96 9.75
N LEU A 325 -8.85 39.34 9.32
CA LEU A 325 -9.12 39.72 7.92
C LEU A 325 -8.33 40.95 7.47
N GLU A 326 -8.13 41.92 8.37
CA GLU A 326 -7.31 43.11 8.08
C GLU A 326 -5.85 42.73 7.90
N VAL A 327 -5.36 41.81 8.74
CA VAL A 327 -4.00 41.28 8.64
C VAL A 327 -3.82 40.44 7.37
N TYR A 328 -4.81 39.61 7.02
CA TYR A 328 -4.83 38.85 5.78
C TYR A 328 -4.66 39.76 4.56
N ASN A 329 -5.39 40.89 4.52
CA ASN A 329 -5.27 41.85 3.42
C ASN A 329 -3.88 42.50 3.36
N LYS A 330 -3.17 42.65 4.49
CA LYS A 330 -1.78 43.13 4.51
C LYS A 330 -0.79 42.09 3.97
N ILE A 331 -0.99 40.80 4.26
CA ILE A 331 0.02 39.76 3.96
C ILE A 331 -0.25 38.97 2.66
N LYS A 332 -1.48 38.92 2.13
CA LYS A 332 -1.86 38.09 0.96
C LYS A 332 -1.00 38.36 -0.29
N GLY A 333 -0.55 39.60 -0.47
CA GLY A 333 0.28 40.02 -1.61
C GLY A 333 1.76 40.23 -1.28
N ASP A 334 2.16 40.04 -0.03
CA ASP A 334 3.53 40.29 0.42
C ASP A 334 4.33 38.98 0.50
N ALA A 335 4.91 38.60 -0.65
CA ALA A 335 5.71 37.38 -0.76
C ALA A 335 6.92 37.38 0.18
N ALA A 336 7.52 38.55 0.45
CA ALA A 336 8.66 38.66 1.36
C ALA A 336 8.26 38.39 2.80
N MET A 337 7.11 38.94 3.24
CA MET A 337 6.56 38.68 4.57
C MET A 337 6.19 37.20 4.75
N LEU A 338 5.51 36.60 3.77
CA LEU A 338 5.18 35.17 3.81
C LEU A 338 6.44 34.29 3.80
N ALA A 339 7.49 34.66 3.05
CA ALA A 339 8.77 33.96 3.07
C ALA A 339 9.44 34.04 4.45
N ARG A 340 9.44 35.23 5.09
CA ARG A 340 9.96 35.42 6.45
C ARG A 340 9.20 34.58 7.48
N ILE A 341 7.86 34.57 7.43
CA ILE A 341 7.04 33.72 8.30
C ILE A 341 7.41 32.24 8.09
N ASN A 342 7.52 31.79 6.83
CA ASN A 342 7.93 30.42 6.52
C ASN A 342 9.33 30.07 7.04
N GLN A 343 10.27 31.02 7.00
CA GLN A 343 11.62 30.83 7.52
C GLN A 343 11.62 30.68 9.06
N ILE A 344 10.80 31.46 9.77
CA ILE A 344 10.64 31.32 11.23
C ILE A 344 10.03 29.95 11.57
N LEU A 345 9.02 29.54 10.80
CA LEU A 345 8.31 28.29 11.04
C LEU A 345 9.17 27.05 10.72
N ASP A 346 10.06 27.15 9.74
CA ASP A 346 11.03 26.10 9.35
C ASP A 346 10.42 24.69 9.32
N ASN A 347 9.25 24.58 8.68
CA ASN A 347 8.46 23.36 8.60
C ASN A 347 7.62 23.31 7.32
N LYS A 348 7.97 24.11 6.30
CA LYS A 348 7.27 24.10 5.02
C LYS A 348 7.42 22.71 4.40
N PRO A 349 6.32 22.00 4.09
CA PRO A 349 6.40 20.69 3.46
C PRO A 349 7.19 20.74 2.15
N ALA A 350 7.97 19.70 1.87
CA ALA A 350 8.67 19.58 0.60
C ALA A 350 7.65 19.60 -0.55
N GLU A 351 7.97 20.33 -1.62
CA GLU A 351 7.10 20.39 -2.79
C GLU A 351 6.82 18.99 -3.33
N VAL A 352 5.55 18.71 -3.57
CA VAL A 352 5.14 17.48 -4.22
C VAL A 352 5.64 17.56 -5.67
N GLU A 353 6.53 16.65 -6.08
CA GLU A 353 6.80 16.41 -7.50
C GLU A 353 5.49 15.97 -8.16
N LEU A 354 4.74 16.94 -8.70
CA LEU A 354 3.38 16.82 -9.21
C LEU A 354 3.19 15.71 -10.26
N ALA A 355 4.28 15.33 -10.94
CA ALA A 355 4.29 14.26 -11.92
C ALA A 355 4.20 12.85 -11.32
N LYS A 356 4.69 12.62 -10.09
CA LYS A 356 4.58 11.32 -9.40
C LYS A 356 3.14 11.01 -8.98
N TRP A 357 2.33 12.02 -8.66
CA TRP A 357 1.01 11.81 -8.07
C TRP A 357 -0.15 11.70 -9.08
N GLN A 358 -0.15 12.45 -10.20
CA GLN A 358 -1.14 12.20 -11.27
C GLN A 358 -1.01 10.78 -11.83
N PHE A 359 0.22 10.25 -11.83
CA PHE A 359 0.54 8.90 -12.22
C PHE A 359 0.04 7.86 -11.20
N LEU A 360 0.22 8.09 -9.89
CA LEU A 360 -0.27 7.20 -8.82
C LEU A 360 -1.80 7.09 -8.78
N THR A 361 -2.55 8.17 -9.03
CA THR A 361 -4.02 8.13 -9.06
C THR A 361 -4.54 7.31 -10.25
N LEU A 362 -3.88 7.38 -11.42
CA LEU A 362 -4.25 6.60 -12.61
C LEU A 362 -3.81 5.13 -12.54
N VAL A 363 -2.62 4.84 -12.01
CA VAL A 363 -2.21 3.46 -11.70
C VAL A 363 -3.13 2.87 -10.64
N SER A 364 -3.53 3.65 -9.63
CA SER A 364 -4.53 3.19 -8.65
C SER A 364 -5.88 2.95 -9.29
N HIS A 365 -6.33 3.77 -10.26
CA HIS A 365 -7.59 3.56 -10.99
C HIS A 365 -7.54 2.32 -11.91
N ALA A 366 -6.41 2.05 -12.57
CA ALA A 366 -6.21 0.86 -13.40
C ALA A 366 -6.07 -0.42 -12.55
N CYS A 367 -5.33 -0.37 -11.43
CA CYS A 367 -5.27 -1.44 -10.44
C CYS A 367 -6.64 -1.71 -9.78
N TRP A 368 -7.46 -0.67 -9.54
CA TRP A 368 -8.81 -0.78 -8.95
C TRP A 368 -9.88 -1.30 -9.93
N GLN A 369 -9.87 -0.87 -11.20
CA GLN A 369 -10.75 -1.47 -12.23
C GLN A 369 -10.54 -2.98 -12.37
N PHE A 370 -9.33 -3.46 -12.05
CA PHE A 370 -9.01 -4.88 -12.01
C PHE A 370 -9.56 -5.60 -10.76
N GLU A 371 -9.71 -4.92 -9.62
CA GLU A 371 -10.42 -5.47 -8.44
C GLU A 371 -11.90 -5.70 -8.74
N GLU A 372 -12.58 -4.75 -9.41
CA GLU A 372 -13.99 -4.87 -9.78
C GLU A 372 -14.28 -5.90 -10.90
N THR A 373 -13.39 -6.04 -11.89
CA THR A 373 -13.58 -7.06 -12.94
C THR A 373 -13.40 -8.49 -12.43
N THR A 374 -12.60 -8.70 -11.37
CA THR A 374 -12.55 -9.99 -10.65
C THR A 374 -13.68 -10.22 -9.65
N PHE A 375 -14.43 -9.16 -9.29
CA PHE A 375 -15.67 -9.26 -8.49
C PHE A 375 -16.95 -9.28 -9.34
N ASN A 376 -16.84 -9.05 -10.65
CA ASN A 376 -17.94 -9.20 -11.60
C ASN A 376 -18.17 -10.69 -11.91
N TRP A 377 -18.72 -11.40 -10.93
CA TRP A 377 -19.49 -12.60 -11.21
C TRP A 377 -20.63 -12.21 -12.16
N PRO A 378 -20.88 -12.95 -13.25
CA PRO A 378 -22.07 -12.69 -14.04
C PRO A 378 -23.29 -12.79 -13.10
N THR A 379 -24.02 -11.69 -12.99
CA THR A 379 -25.26 -11.58 -12.24
C THR A 379 -26.31 -12.46 -12.92
N VAL A 380 -26.25 -13.76 -12.66
CA VAL A 380 -27.32 -14.69 -12.97
C VAL A 380 -27.81 -15.20 -11.63
N TYR A 381 -28.74 -14.45 -11.04
CA TYR A 381 -29.73 -15.01 -10.14
C TYR A 381 -30.87 -15.54 -11.02
N PRO A 382 -30.97 -16.85 -11.31
CA PRO A 382 -32.30 -17.43 -11.43
C PRO A 382 -32.83 -17.60 -10.01
N ALA A 383 -34.10 -17.24 -9.83
CA ALA A 383 -34.85 -17.46 -8.61
C ALA A 383 -34.61 -18.87 -8.03
N THR A 384 -34.51 -18.93 -6.70
CA THR A 384 -34.54 -20.13 -5.87
C THR A 384 -35.40 -21.26 -6.45
N PRO A 385 -34.88 -22.50 -6.44
CA PRO A 385 -35.50 -23.49 -5.58
C PRO A 385 -34.48 -24.37 -4.81
N ASP A 386 -34.74 -24.53 -3.51
CA ASP A 386 -34.33 -25.61 -2.60
C ASP A 386 -33.02 -26.37 -2.88
N PHE A 387 -31.94 -25.94 -2.22
CA PHE A 387 -30.72 -26.75 -2.08
C PHE A 387 -30.89 -27.76 -0.93
N GLY A 388 -31.29 -28.98 -1.28
CA GLY A 388 -31.09 -30.15 -0.43
C GLY A 388 -29.61 -30.54 -0.39
N TYR A 389 -29.01 -30.56 0.81
CA TYR A 389 -27.68 -31.16 1.02
C TYR A 389 -27.78 -32.67 0.77
N ILE A 390 -27.11 -33.16 -0.26
CA ILE A 390 -26.85 -34.60 -0.44
C ILE A 390 -25.37 -34.83 -0.11
N SER A 391 -25.11 -35.52 1.00
CA SER A 391 -23.79 -36.09 1.27
C SER A 391 -23.53 -37.22 0.25
N ALA A 392 -22.63 -36.98 -0.71
CA ALA A 392 -22.14 -38.03 -1.59
C ALA A 392 -20.85 -38.62 -1.01
N SER A 393 -20.99 -39.67 -0.22
CA SER A 393 -19.92 -40.63 0.06
C SER A 393 -19.71 -41.48 -1.19
N ILE A 394 -18.47 -41.68 -1.64
CA ILE A 394 -18.08 -42.64 -2.69
C ILE A 394 -17.11 -43.66 -2.06
N PRO A 395 -17.18 -44.96 -2.42
CA PRO A 395 -17.26 -46.05 -1.45
C PRO A 395 -15.95 -46.80 -1.18
N SER A 396 -15.87 -47.41 0.01
CA SER A 396 -14.94 -48.50 0.31
C SER A 396 -15.51 -49.84 -0.19
N VAL A 397 -14.65 -50.62 -0.83
CA VAL A 397 -14.93 -51.99 -1.31
C VAL A 397 -14.82 -52.97 -0.14
N GLU A 398 -15.89 -53.71 0.18
CA GLU A 398 -15.80 -55.08 0.73
C GLU A 398 -17.16 -55.83 0.58
N THR A 399 -17.13 -56.85 -0.29
CA THR A 399 -17.87 -58.14 -0.37
C THR A 399 -19.35 -58.35 0.08
N LEU A 400 -20.12 -58.97 -0.85
CA LEU A 400 -21.47 -59.62 -0.82
C LEU A 400 -21.77 -60.62 0.34
N PRO A 401 -22.99 -61.22 0.46
CA PRO A 401 -24.35 -60.67 0.53
C PRO A 401 -25.19 -61.29 1.68
N ARG A 402 -26.24 -60.61 2.21
CA ARG A 402 -27.43 -61.32 2.74
C ARG A 402 -28.67 -60.42 2.94
N ARG A 403 -29.75 -60.98 2.42
CA ARG A 403 -31.19 -60.65 2.43
C ARG A 403 -31.82 -60.02 3.69
N LEU A 404 -32.88 -59.25 3.38
CA LEU A 404 -34.23 -59.19 3.98
C LEU A 404 -34.55 -58.15 5.06
N LEU A 405 -35.63 -57.43 4.74
CA LEU A 405 -36.73 -56.89 5.56
C LEU A 405 -36.84 -55.35 5.76
N SER A 406 -37.96 -54.90 5.19
CA SER A 406 -38.72 -53.66 5.37
C SER A 406 -38.96 -53.24 6.82
N ALA A 407 -39.09 -51.94 7.07
CA ALA A 407 -40.39 -51.27 7.33
C ALA A 407 -40.24 -49.83 7.87
N THR A 408 -41.07 -48.93 7.29
CA THR A 408 -41.80 -47.80 7.93
C THR A 408 -41.05 -46.78 8.79
N MET A 409 -40.91 -45.52 8.33
CA MET A 409 -41.85 -44.37 8.38
C MET A 409 -41.93 -43.61 9.73
N SER A 410 -41.79 -42.29 9.61
CA SER A 410 -42.52 -41.21 10.29
C SER A 410 -41.81 -40.34 11.35
N THR A 411 -41.52 -39.10 10.93
CA THR A 411 -41.97 -37.81 11.48
C THR A 411 -41.71 -37.40 12.95
N SER A 412 -40.75 -36.47 13.09
CA SER A 412 -40.84 -35.13 13.74
C SER A 412 -41.05 -35.01 15.29
N PRO A 413 -40.90 -33.79 15.89
CA PRO A 413 -39.97 -33.43 17.00
C PRO A 413 -40.78 -33.19 18.31
N PRO A 414 -40.45 -32.32 19.33
CA PRO A 414 -39.30 -31.45 19.67
C PRO A 414 -38.88 -31.50 21.19
N HIS A 415 -37.91 -30.66 21.62
CA HIS A 415 -38.01 -29.73 22.77
C HIS A 415 -36.67 -29.36 23.46
N PHE A 416 -36.53 -28.05 23.71
CA PHE A 416 -35.64 -27.37 24.65
C PHE A 416 -35.83 -27.86 26.10
N ILE A 417 -34.78 -27.75 26.94
CA ILE A 417 -34.81 -27.23 28.33
C ILE A 417 -33.39 -26.90 28.81
N SER A 418 -33.31 -25.83 29.60
CA SER A 418 -32.15 -25.16 30.19
C SER A 418 -31.75 -25.67 31.58
N SER A 419 -30.57 -25.19 32.04
CA SER A 419 -30.15 -24.73 33.38
C SER A 419 -29.53 -25.68 34.45
N PHE A 420 -28.21 -25.44 34.70
CA PHE A 420 -27.44 -25.22 35.97
C PHE A 420 -27.51 -26.23 37.16
N PRO A 421 -26.64 -26.21 38.23
CA PRO A 421 -25.55 -25.27 38.61
C PRO A 421 -24.20 -25.88 39.13
N ALA A 422 -23.30 -24.97 39.51
CA ALA A 422 -21.92 -25.10 40.03
C ALA A 422 -21.74 -25.51 41.51
N LYS A 423 -20.51 -25.94 41.87
CA LYS A 423 -19.64 -25.45 43.00
C LYS A 423 -18.39 -26.35 43.20
N GLY A 424 -17.21 -25.74 43.40
CA GLY A 424 -15.99 -26.39 43.94
C GLY A 424 -16.04 -26.54 45.49
N PRO A 425 -14.93 -26.58 46.27
CA PRO A 425 -13.49 -26.43 45.94
C PRO A 425 -12.54 -27.43 46.67
N SER A 426 -11.22 -27.38 46.43
CA SER A 426 -10.14 -27.32 47.47
C SER A 426 -8.72 -27.54 46.92
N ALA A 427 -7.79 -26.72 47.40
CA ALA A 427 -6.34 -26.71 47.14
C ALA A 427 -5.53 -27.66 48.05
N ILE A 428 -4.23 -27.87 47.75
CA ILE A 428 -3.09 -27.99 48.69
C ILE A 428 -1.76 -27.67 47.95
N GLU A 429 -0.95 -26.87 48.64
CA GLU A 429 0.44 -26.37 48.49
C GLU A 429 1.53 -27.46 48.31
N ALA A 430 2.84 -27.26 48.15
CA ALA A 430 3.82 -26.26 47.67
C ALA A 430 5.23 -26.87 47.95
N THR A 431 6.29 -26.38 47.29
CA THR A 431 7.76 -26.33 47.65
C THR A 431 8.61 -26.67 46.42
N GLY A 432 9.42 -25.76 45.86
CA GLY A 432 10.81 -25.41 46.25
C GLY A 432 11.79 -26.36 45.54
N SER A 433 12.91 -26.01 44.89
CA SER A 433 13.84 -24.88 44.92
C SER A 433 14.92 -25.15 43.84
N SER A 434 15.56 -24.10 43.31
CA SER A 434 16.79 -24.17 42.47
C SER A 434 18.04 -24.44 43.34
N PRO A 435 19.17 -24.96 42.79
CA PRO A 435 20.30 -24.05 42.54
C PRO A 435 21.22 -24.39 41.34
N ALA A 436 22.08 -23.41 41.00
CA ALA A 436 23.13 -23.42 39.98
C ALA A 436 24.42 -24.17 40.38
N SER A 437 25.23 -24.57 39.38
CA SER A 437 26.70 -24.40 39.26
C SER A 437 27.40 -25.55 38.49
N GLN A 438 28.32 -25.21 37.57
CA GLN A 438 29.34 -26.11 36.99
C GLN A 438 30.37 -26.54 38.04
N PRO A 439 31.18 -27.61 37.82
CA PRO A 439 32.54 -27.41 37.25
C PRO A 439 33.15 -28.56 36.40
N THR A 440 33.99 -28.16 35.43
CA THR A 440 35.28 -28.69 34.91
C THR A 440 35.72 -30.18 34.93
N HIS A 441 36.20 -30.62 33.74
CA HIS A 441 37.42 -31.39 33.37
C HIS A 441 37.75 -32.79 33.97
N LEU A 442 37.99 -33.77 33.08
CA LEU A 442 39.26 -34.53 32.98
C LEU A 442 39.33 -35.45 31.73
N GLU A 443 40.54 -35.50 31.18
CA GLU A 443 41.02 -36.08 29.91
C GLU A 443 41.35 -37.60 30.00
N PHE A 444 41.56 -38.28 28.86
CA PHE A 444 42.86 -38.87 28.47
C PHE A 444 42.86 -39.49 27.05
N SER A 445 43.79 -38.99 26.21
CA SER A 445 44.71 -39.61 25.21
C SER A 445 44.28 -40.84 24.37
N SER A 446 44.70 -41.10 23.13
CA SER A 446 45.90 -40.80 22.31
C SER A 446 45.55 -41.28 20.88
N SER A 447 46.02 -40.74 19.76
CA SER A 447 47.42 -40.67 19.31
C SER A 447 47.43 -40.00 17.92
N ALA A 448 48.28 -38.98 17.77
CA ALA A 448 48.92 -38.60 16.49
C ALA A 448 50.34 -39.20 16.52
N PRO A 449 51.12 -39.26 15.42
CA PRO A 449 51.72 -38.06 14.82
C PRO A 449 51.88 -38.17 13.28
N CYS A 450 52.06 -37.11 12.49
CA CYS A 450 53.25 -36.26 12.29
C CYS A 450 52.91 -35.40 11.06
N ALA A 451 53.40 -34.20 10.79
CA ALA A 451 54.16 -33.17 11.50
C ALA A 451 54.13 -31.94 10.53
N VAL A 452 53.75 -30.73 10.97
CA VAL A 452 54.63 -29.59 11.33
C VAL A 452 55.41 -29.01 10.13
N GLY A 453 55.42 -27.71 9.82
CA GLY A 453 54.85 -26.54 10.51
C GLY A 453 55.19 -25.22 9.78
N THR A 454 54.39 -24.18 10.09
CA THR A 454 54.75 -22.81 10.57
C THR A 454 56.13 -22.23 10.24
N ILE A 455 56.40 -20.93 10.07
CA ILE A 455 55.71 -19.61 10.11
C ILE A 455 56.80 -18.58 9.66
N ASP A 456 56.40 -17.35 9.33
CA ASP A 456 57.17 -16.08 9.42
C ASP A 456 57.92 -15.45 8.21
N SER A 457 57.47 -14.20 7.96
CA SER A 457 58.26 -12.96 7.76
C SER A 457 58.94 -12.65 6.41
N LEU A 458 58.40 -11.61 5.77
CA LEU A 458 59.04 -10.36 5.29
C LEU A 458 60.31 -10.38 4.39
N ILE A 459 60.19 -9.60 3.30
CA ILE A 459 61.20 -8.77 2.60
C ILE A 459 61.92 -9.35 1.35
N ASP A 460 61.88 -8.50 0.31
CA ASP A 460 62.76 -8.35 -0.86
C ASP A 460 62.98 -9.51 -1.85
N SER A 461 62.57 -9.29 -3.10
CA SER A 461 63.46 -8.76 -4.17
C SER A 461 63.01 -9.22 -5.57
N LYS A 462 63.01 -8.26 -6.50
CA LYS A 462 62.73 -8.43 -7.95
C LYS A 462 63.76 -9.36 -8.63
N PRO A 463 63.46 -9.96 -9.79
CA PRO A 463 63.83 -9.28 -11.03
C PRO A 463 62.81 -9.34 -12.18
N ARG A 464 63.16 -8.55 -13.20
CA ARG A 464 62.38 -7.93 -14.29
C ARG A 464 61.96 -8.86 -15.46
N PRO A 465 61.02 -8.37 -16.30
CA PRO A 465 60.39 -9.09 -17.39
C PRO A 465 61.13 -8.88 -18.74
N ARG A 466 60.91 -9.78 -19.69
CA ARG A 466 61.29 -9.57 -21.11
C ARG A 466 60.18 -8.83 -21.86
N LYS A 467 60.55 -7.67 -22.43
CA LYS A 467 59.89 -6.87 -23.49
C LYS A 467 59.91 -7.67 -24.81
N ALA A 468 59.10 -7.44 -25.86
CA ALA A 468 58.53 -6.23 -26.46
C ALA A 468 57.28 -6.66 -27.31
N SER A 469 56.33 -5.82 -27.72
CA SER A 469 56.50 -4.61 -28.51
C SER A 469 55.31 -3.66 -28.44
N THR A 470 55.57 -2.43 -28.86
CA THR A 470 54.80 -1.21 -28.68
C THR A 470 53.71 -1.00 -29.71
N SER A 471 52.49 -0.67 -29.27
CA SER A 471 51.60 0.26 -29.96
C SER A 471 51.33 1.48 -29.06
N ARG A 472 51.30 2.65 -29.69
CA ARG A 472 51.32 3.97 -29.06
C ARG A 472 49.93 4.37 -28.52
N GLY A 473 49.84 4.53 -27.20
CA GLY A 473 49.19 5.64 -26.47
C GLY A 473 47.74 6.05 -26.77
N ALA A 474 46.84 5.79 -25.80
CA ALA A 474 45.81 6.72 -25.37
C ALA A 474 45.87 6.82 -23.83
N ARG A 475 46.35 7.95 -23.29
CA ARG A 475 46.48 8.21 -21.85
C ARG A 475 45.14 8.69 -21.28
N GLY A 476 44.77 8.17 -20.12
CA GLY A 476 43.44 8.26 -19.51
C GLY A 476 42.91 9.67 -19.20
N ARG A 477 41.58 9.77 -19.17
CA ARG A 477 40.78 10.99 -18.91
C ARG A 477 40.87 11.52 -17.47
N TYR A 478 41.55 10.82 -16.57
CA TYR A 478 41.51 11.06 -15.14
C TYR A 478 42.83 11.71 -14.64
N GLY A 479 42.70 12.74 -13.80
CA GLY A 479 43.80 13.59 -13.31
C GLY A 479 43.52 15.10 -13.37
N CYS A 480 44.20 15.91 -12.54
CA CYS A 480 44.03 17.36 -12.52
C CYS A 480 44.38 17.99 -13.88
N ARG A 481 43.75 19.13 -14.20
CA ARG A 481 43.90 19.81 -15.49
C ARG A 481 45.37 20.12 -15.79
N THR A 482 46.11 20.58 -14.78
CA THR A 482 47.54 20.93 -14.88
C THR A 482 48.41 19.74 -15.28
N CYS A 483 48.15 18.54 -14.74
CA CYS A 483 48.88 17.33 -15.10
C CYS A 483 48.45 16.79 -16.47
N ARG A 484 47.15 16.83 -16.79
CA ARG A 484 46.62 16.36 -18.07
C ARG A 484 47.15 17.17 -19.27
N GLN A 485 47.17 18.50 -19.17
CA GLN A 485 47.70 19.39 -20.21
C GLN A 485 49.19 19.16 -20.50
N ARG A 486 49.93 18.62 -19.54
CA ARG A 486 51.35 18.32 -19.68
C ARG A 486 51.61 16.83 -19.91
N HIS A 487 50.55 16.06 -20.11
CA HIS A 487 50.57 14.61 -20.28
C HIS A 487 51.33 13.85 -19.18
N LEU A 488 51.30 14.40 -17.95
CA LEU A 488 51.92 13.83 -16.76
C LEU A 488 50.89 13.00 -15.98
N LYS A 489 51.34 11.91 -15.34
CA LYS A 489 50.48 11.08 -14.48
C LYS A 489 50.09 11.88 -13.24
N CYS A 490 48.80 11.90 -12.93
CA CYS A 490 48.23 12.58 -11.76
C CYS A 490 47.81 11.56 -10.71
N ASP A 491 48.00 11.89 -9.44
CA ASP A 491 47.35 11.22 -8.32
C ASP A 491 46.04 11.98 -8.04
N GLU A 492 44.92 11.33 -8.29
CA GLU A 492 43.58 11.90 -8.30
C GLU A 492 42.80 11.74 -7.00
N HIS A 493 43.43 11.15 -5.98
CA HIS A 493 42.83 10.99 -4.67
C HIS A 493 43.25 12.09 -3.68
N ARG A 494 43.95 13.12 -4.16
CA ARG A 494 44.46 14.22 -3.33
C ARG A 494 43.95 15.58 -3.81
N PRO A 495 43.58 16.50 -2.89
CA PRO A 495 43.14 17.85 -3.23
C PRO A 495 44.16 18.62 -4.08
N ILE A 496 45.47 18.38 -3.86
CA ILE A 496 46.58 18.86 -4.69
C ILE A 496 47.48 17.66 -4.97
N CYS A 497 47.67 17.30 -6.25
CA CYS A 497 48.44 16.11 -6.60
C CYS A 497 49.95 16.34 -6.38
N GLU A 498 50.67 15.29 -5.97
CA GLU A 498 52.11 15.38 -5.68
C GLU A 498 52.94 15.89 -6.86
N ASN A 499 52.51 15.61 -8.08
CA ASN A 499 53.22 16.02 -9.29
C ASN A 499 53.11 17.54 -9.55
N CYS A 500 52.03 18.17 -9.09
CA CYS A 500 51.90 19.62 -9.06
C CYS A 500 52.68 20.20 -7.86
N THR A 501 52.56 19.60 -6.68
CA THR A 501 53.27 20.03 -5.46
C THR A 501 54.79 20.04 -5.63
N ARG A 502 55.37 18.94 -6.12
CA ARG A 502 56.83 18.78 -6.25
C ARG A 502 57.45 19.74 -7.26
N ALA A 503 56.67 20.13 -8.27
CA ALA A 503 57.09 21.10 -9.27
C ALA A 503 56.73 22.54 -8.90
N LYS A 504 56.16 22.77 -7.70
CA LYS A 504 55.63 24.06 -7.22
C LYS A 504 54.65 24.69 -8.21
N ARG A 505 53.69 23.91 -8.70
CA ARG A 505 52.67 24.32 -9.68
C ARG A 505 51.28 24.27 -9.07
N GLU A 506 50.42 25.14 -9.55
CA GLU A 506 49.02 25.18 -9.16
C GLU A 506 48.25 23.96 -9.68
N CYS A 507 47.55 23.26 -8.79
CA CYS A 507 46.80 22.04 -9.12
C CYS A 507 45.32 22.37 -9.31
N SER A 508 44.86 22.42 -10.57
CA SER A 508 43.48 22.77 -10.90
C SER A 508 42.63 21.51 -11.14
N TRP A 509 41.59 21.34 -10.33
CA TRP A 509 40.53 20.33 -10.47
C TRP A 509 39.25 21.00 -10.97
N ASN A 510 38.56 20.42 -11.95
CA ASN A 510 37.25 20.94 -12.37
C ASN A 510 36.21 20.53 -11.32
N HIS A 511 35.89 21.44 -10.41
CA HIS A 511 34.75 21.33 -9.50
C HIS A 511 33.81 22.50 -9.79
N GLU A 512 32.62 22.21 -10.32
CA GLU A 512 31.46 23.10 -10.21
C GLU A 512 30.33 22.36 -9.49
N ILE A 513 30.40 22.39 -8.15
CA ILE A 513 29.23 22.55 -7.27
C ILE A 513 29.64 23.56 -6.16
N ARG A 514 28.86 24.66 -6.06
CA ARG A 514 28.61 25.60 -4.92
C ARG A 514 29.64 26.70 -4.54
N MET A 515 29.28 27.98 -4.77
CA MET A 515 28.67 28.97 -3.82
C MET A 515 28.85 30.43 -4.34
N SER A 516 27.90 31.29 -3.96
CA SER A 516 27.62 32.68 -4.40
C SER A 516 28.66 33.77 -4.09
N HIS A 517 28.79 34.79 -4.95
CA HIS A 517 28.57 36.22 -4.64
C HIS A 517 28.85 37.15 -5.85
N ASP A 518 27.85 38.00 -6.14
CA ASP A 518 27.86 39.39 -6.60
C ASP A 518 28.56 39.91 -7.89
N ALA A 519 27.80 40.85 -8.48
CA ALA A 519 28.19 42.05 -9.22
C ALA A 519 28.35 41.99 -10.76
N ARG A 520 27.25 42.43 -11.42
CA ARG A 520 27.13 43.54 -12.39
C ARG A 520 28.09 43.64 -13.58
N SER A 521 27.46 43.86 -14.75
CA SER A 521 27.62 45.01 -15.69
C SER A 521 27.71 44.55 -17.16
N SER A 522 26.67 44.82 -17.96
CA SER A 522 26.61 45.79 -19.08
C SER A 522 27.52 45.43 -20.27
N SER A 523 27.12 45.31 -21.54
CA SER A 523 26.46 46.27 -22.46
C SER A 523 26.75 45.74 -23.90
N PHE A 524 25.91 45.81 -24.95
CA PHE A 524 25.70 46.89 -25.94
C PHE A 524 24.79 46.30 -27.06
N SER A 525 23.62 46.89 -27.39
CA SER A 525 23.27 47.70 -28.60
C SER A 525 23.32 47.00 -29.98
N ALA A 526 22.51 47.26 -31.00
CA ALA A 526 21.24 47.97 -31.27
C ALA A 526 20.92 47.78 -32.78
N GLY A 527 19.69 47.40 -33.17
CA GLY A 527 18.78 48.16 -34.08
C GLY A 527 18.68 47.62 -35.53
N PRO A 528 17.77 48.10 -36.42
CA PRO A 528 16.44 48.73 -36.21
C PRO A 528 15.30 48.23 -37.18
N GLY A 529 14.02 48.26 -36.72
CA GLY A 529 12.70 48.46 -37.39
C GLY A 529 12.30 47.86 -38.78
N PRO A 530 11.00 47.87 -39.21
CA PRO A 530 9.85 48.62 -38.68
C PRO A 530 8.54 47.80 -38.40
N ALA A 531 7.54 48.53 -37.91
CA ALA A 531 6.31 48.14 -37.20
C ALA A 531 5.17 47.48 -38.00
N ARG A 532 4.32 46.72 -37.29
CA ARG A 532 2.84 46.76 -37.36
C ARG A 532 2.15 46.02 -36.17
N ASP A 533 1.45 46.83 -35.37
CA ASP A 533 0.20 46.65 -34.61
C ASP A 533 -0.10 45.39 -33.74
N PHE A 534 -0.14 45.67 -32.42
CA PHE A 534 -1.02 45.19 -31.33
C PHE A 534 -1.88 43.93 -31.51
N HIS A 535 -1.64 42.91 -30.67
CA HIS A 535 -2.61 42.37 -29.69
C HIS A 535 -1.91 41.44 -28.67
N ALA A 536 -2.55 41.28 -27.51
CA ALA A 536 -1.99 40.91 -26.21
C ALA A 536 -1.68 39.41 -25.98
N ASP A 537 -0.96 39.19 -24.88
CA ASP A 537 -0.69 37.95 -24.12
C ASP A 537 0.55 37.11 -24.50
N ASN A 538 1.62 37.31 -23.72
CA ASN A 538 2.81 36.47 -23.66
C ASN A 538 2.91 35.83 -22.26
N PRO A 539 2.95 34.49 -22.12
CA PRO A 539 3.40 33.84 -20.91
C PRO A 539 4.94 33.90 -20.81
N VAL A 540 5.44 34.09 -19.59
CA VAL A 540 6.87 34.17 -19.27
C VAL A 540 7.56 32.83 -19.58
N GLU A 541 8.52 32.86 -20.50
CA GLU A 541 9.43 31.76 -20.82
C GLU A 541 10.39 31.48 -19.65
N GLY A 542 10.51 30.20 -19.28
CA GLY A 542 11.46 29.78 -18.26
C GLY A 542 11.24 28.39 -17.67
N THR A 543 10.69 27.43 -18.42
CA THR A 543 10.79 26.00 -18.09
C THR A 543 10.92 25.19 -19.38
N THR A 544 11.84 24.23 -19.39
CA THR A 544 12.14 23.32 -20.49
C THR A 544 10.89 22.55 -20.93
N THR A 545 10.35 22.91 -22.08
CA THR A 545 9.12 22.39 -22.69
C THR A 545 9.20 20.93 -23.17
N THR A 546 10.38 20.30 -23.11
CA THR A 546 10.57 18.89 -23.51
C THR A 546 10.00 17.89 -22.51
N ASP A 547 9.92 18.23 -21.22
CA ASP A 547 9.51 17.31 -20.15
C ASP A 547 7.97 17.23 -19.98
N PHE A 548 7.26 18.30 -20.36
CA PHE A 548 5.80 18.39 -20.25
C PHE A 548 5.05 17.71 -21.41
N LEU A 549 5.69 17.60 -22.59
CA LEU A 549 5.11 16.99 -23.80
C LEU A 549 5.22 15.45 -23.83
N GLY A 550 6.29 14.88 -23.25
CA GLY A 550 6.46 13.42 -23.12
C GLY A 550 5.44 12.81 -22.14
N ARG A 551 5.22 13.45 -20.99
CA ARG A 551 4.35 12.94 -19.92
C ARG A 551 2.84 13.00 -20.26
N LYS A 552 2.40 13.97 -21.08
CA LYS A 552 1.02 14.02 -21.62
C LYS A 552 0.75 12.95 -22.69
N ARG A 553 1.78 12.47 -23.43
CA ARG A 553 1.62 11.40 -24.43
C ARG A 553 1.40 10.03 -23.78
N TRP A 554 2.14 9.73 -22.73
CA TRP A 554 2.00 8.48 -21.97
C TRP A 554 0.58 8.28 -21.38
N LEU A 555 0.01 9.33 -20.79
CA LEU A 555 -1.36 9.34 -20.27
C LEU A 555 -2.41 8.98 -21.35
N ARG A 556 -2.13 9.33 -22.62
CA ARG A 556 -2.99 9.02 -23.76
C ARG A 556 -2.87 7.55 -24.20
N TRP A 557 -1.73 6.91 -23.98
CA TRP A 557 -1.51 5.48 -24.27
C TRP A 557 -2.13 4.57 -23.20
N MET A 558 -2.08 4.98 -21.93
CA MET A 558 -2.68 4.22 -20.81
C MET A 558 -4.21 4.28 -20.75
N SER A 559 -4.84 5.32 -21.32
CA SER A 559 -6.29 5.55 -21.25
C SER A 559 -7.10 5.00 -22.44
N GLY A 560 -6.44 4.48 -23.49
CA GLY A 560 -7.10 3.85 -24.63
C GLY A 560 -7.40 2.36 -24.41
N SER A 561 -8.33 1.78 -25.17
CA SER A 561 -8.45 0.32 -25.30
C SER A 561 -7.20 -0.21 -26.03
N CYS A 562 -6.31 -0.90 -25.32
CA CYS A 562 -5.12 -1.50 -25.92
C CYS A 562 -5.52 -2.76 -26.70
N ASP A 563 -5.46 -2.69 -28.03
CA ASP A 563 -5.43 -3.88 -28.86
C ASP A 563 -4.03 -4.50 -28.78
N TRP A 564 -3.88 -5.61 -28.05
CA TRP A 564 -2.59 -6.29 -27.89
C TRP A 564 -1.97 -6.76 -29.21
N SER A 565 -2.76 -6.84 -30.29
CA SER A 565 -2.24 -7.14 -31.63
C SER A 565 -1.37 -6.00 -32.19
N SER A 566 -1.62 -4.74 -31.78
CA SER A 566 -0.83 -3.58 -32.17
C SER A 566 0.47 -3.43 -31.38
N VAL A 567 0.58 -4.03 -30.19
CA VAL A 567 1.86 -4.08 -29.43
C VAL A 567 2.81 -5.10 -30.04
N ARG A 568 2.28 -6.07 -30.78
CA ARG A 568 3.09 -7.04 -31.52
C ARG A 568 3.66 -6.49 -32.82
N ARG A 569 3.14 -5.37 -33.35
CA ARG A 569 3.45 -4.86 -34.70
C ARG A 569 3.81 -3.37 -34.71
N ASP A 570 4.77 -2.95 -35.52
CA ASP A 570 5.10 -1.53 -35.72
C ASP A 570 4.15 -0.83 -36.72
N GLU A 571 4.39 0.46 -37.02
CA GLU A 571 3.58 1.25 -37.96
C GLU A 571 3.57 0.67 -39.40
N SER A 572 4.53 -0.19 -39.74
CA SER A 572 4.60 -0.94 -41.00
C SER A 572 3.88 -2.30 -40.96
N GLY A 573 3.41 -2.73 -39.79
CA GLY A 573 2.71 -4.01 -39.59
C GLY A 573 3.63 -5.21 -39.33
N ASP A 574 4.94 -4.98 -39.16
CA ASP A 574 5.97 -5.99 -38.89
C ASP A 574 6.19 -6.17 -37.38
N TYR A 575 6.67 -7.35 -36.96
CA TYR A 575 6.87 -7.61 -35.53
C TYR A 575 7.89 -6.64 -34.92
N ILE A 576 7.53 -5.99 -33.81
CA ILE A 576 8.42 -5.07 -33.10
C ILE A 576 9.68 -5.83 -32.67
N SER A 577 10.77 -5.59 -33.38
CA SER A 577 11.99 -6.39 -33.23
C SER A 577 12.97 -5.77 -32.25
N ASN A 578 13.12 -4.43 -32.19
CA ASN A 578 14.04 -3.74 -31.29
C ASN A 578 13.59 -2.29 -30.98
N LEU A 579 13.92 -1.77 -29.80
CA LEU A 579 13.96 -0.33 -29.51
C LEU A 579 15.21 0.29 -30.18
N PRO A 580 15.21 1.60 -30.52
CA PRO A 580 16.44 2.27 -30.89
C PRO A 580 17.48 2.16 -29.76
N GLU A 581 18.75 1.91 -30.11
CA GLU A 581 19.87 1.80 -29.17
C GLU A 581 19.93 3.06 -28.28
N ARG A 582 19.40 2.97 -27.06
CA ARG A 582 19.64 3.98 -26.02
C ARG A 582 21.00 3.67 -25.40
N GLU A 583 22.01 4.45 -25.76
CA GLU A 583 23.34 4.38 -25.14
C GLU A 583 23.31 4.67 -23.63
N ASP A 584 22.24 5.28 -23.12
CA ASP A 584 22.13 5.65 -21.71
C ASP A 584 20.71 5.42 -21.13
N LEU A 585 20.47 4.21 -20.64
CA LEU A 585 19.29 3.83 -19.84
C LEU A 585 19.44 4.21 -18.34
N SER A 586 20.47 4.98 -17.97
CA SER A 586 20.80 5.28 -16.55
C SER A 586 20.12 6.53 -15.98
N HIS A 587 19.42 7.33 -16.80
CA HIS A 587 18.98 8.68 -16.43
C HIS A 587 17.53 8.83 -15.90
N GLY A 588 16.86 7.76 -15.49
CA GLY A 588 15.56 7.89 -14.80
C GLY A 588 14.39 8.34 -15.69
N ASP A 589 14.58 8.34 -17.00
CA ASP A 589 13.56 8.55 -18.02
C ASP A 589 12.67 7.29 -18.13
N VAL A 590 11.76 7.15 -17.18
CA VAL A 590 10.83 6.02 -17.02
C VAL A 590 9.63 6.16 -17.99
N LEU A 591 9.30 5.09 -18.73
CA LEU A 591 8.16 4.98 -19.66
C LEU A 591 8.12 6.05 -20.75
N VAL A 592 9.28 6.42 -21.27
CA VAL A 592 9.41 7.47 -22.29
C VAL A 592 9.01 6.98 -23.69
N HIS A 593 8.98 5.66 -23.90
CA HIS A 593 8.55 5.05 -25.16
C HIS A 593 7.13 4.43 -25.05
N PRO A 594 6.27 4.55 -26.09
CA PRO A 594 4.92 3.95 -26.08
C PRO A 594 4.91 2.43 -25.85
N LEU A 595 5.95 1.75 -26.35
CA LEU A 595 6.15 0.32 -26.10
C LEU A 595 6.34 0.03 -24.61
N GLU A 596 7.17 0.79 -23.91
CA GLU A 596 7.40 0.62 -22.47
C GLU A 596 6.12 0.83 -21.67
N ALA A 597 5.33 1.85 -22.05
CA ALA A 597 4.02 2.09 -21.46
C ALA A 597 3.09 0.88 -21.62
N SER A 598 3.06 0.30 -22.82
CA SER A 598 2.22 -0.86 -23.14
C SER A 598 2.69 -2.13 -22.41
N LEU A 599 4.00 -2.35 -22.34
CA LEU A 599 4.60 -3.45 -21.58
C LEU A 599 4.33 -3.30 -20.09
N PHE A 600 4.48 -2.11 -19.52
CA PHE A 600 4.22 -1.88 -18.11
C PHE A 600 2.73 -1.97 -17.77
N ARG A 601 1.85 -1.56 -18.69
CA ARG A 601 0.41 -1.81 -18.57
C ARG A 601 0.09 -3.31 -18.54
N PHE A 602 0.68 -4.09 -19.45
CA PHE A 602 0.55 -5.55 -19.44
C PHE A 602 1.03 -6.15 -18.12
N TYR A 603 2.12 -5.62 -17.54
CA TYR A 603 2.56 -6.03 -16.22
C TYR A 603 1.45 -5.84 -15.18
N ILE A 604 0.86 -4.65 -15.12
CA ILE A 604 -0.17 -4.30 -14.14
C ILE A 604 -1.43 -5.16 -14.31
N GLU A 605 -1.89 -5.31 -15.55
CA GLU A 605 -3.16 -5.99 -15.86
C GLU A 605 -3.05 -7.52 -15.85
N HIS A 606 -1.85 -8.06 -16.05
CA HIS A 606 -1.69 -9.51 -16.26
C HIS A 606 -0.49 -10.10 -15.52
N ALA A 607 0.72 -9.67 -15.85
CA ALA A 607 1.93 -10.35 -15.40
C ALA A 607 2.13 -10.31 -13.87
N GLY A 608 1.93 -9.15 -13.25
CA GLY A 608 1.95 -8.95 -11.80
C GLY A 608 0.89 -9.78 -11.06
N PRO A 609 -0.41 -9.67 -11.43
CA PRO A 609 -1.47 -10.51 -10.88
C PRO A 609 -1.19 -12.02 -10.91
N TRP A 610 -0.52 -12.54 -11.95
CA TRP A 610 -0.16 -13.97 -12.02
C TRP A 610 0.83 -14.39 -10.92
N LEU A 611 1.69 -13.47 -10.45
CA LEU A 611 2.63 -13.72 -9.34
C LEU A 611 1.91 -13.68 -7.97
N ASP A 612 0.84 -12.89 -7.85
CA ASP A 612 0.03 -12.69 -6.64
C ASP A 612 -1.04 -13.75 -6.37
N ILE A 613 -0.99 -14.89 -7.06
CA ILE A 613 -2.05 -15.91 -7.02
C ILE A 613 -2.38 -16.45 -5.60
N THR A 614 -1.47 -16.30 -4.63
CA THR A 614 -1.70 -16.60 -3.21
C THR A 614 -1.61 -15.37 -2.28
N SER A 615 -1.43 -14.16 -2.82
CA SER A 615 -1.37 -12.92 -2.04
C SER A 615 -2.68 -12.13 -2.19
N PRO A 616 -3.51 -12.02 -1.13
CA PRO A 616 -4.76 -11.26 -1.19
C PRO A 616 -4.49 -9.76 -1.35
N SER A 617 -3.38 -9.25 -0.82
CA SER A 617 -2.96 -7.84 -0.95
C SER A 617 -2.38 -7.46 -2.32
N ARG A 618 -2.28 -8.41 -3.26
CA ARG A 618 -1.82 -8.21 -4.64
C ARG A 618 -0.55 -7.36 -4.74
N HIS A 619 0.50 -7.75 -4.02
CA HIS A 619 1.73 -6.98 -3.95
C HIS A 619 2.42 -6.81 -5.31
N PHE A 620 2.49 -7.84 -6.15
CA PHE A 620 3.09 -7.76 -7.49
C PHE A 620 2.22 -6.99 -8.51
N GLY A 621 0.90 -6.95 -8.35
CA GLY A 621 -0.05 -6.26 -9.22
C GLY A 621 -0.40 -4.83 -8.76
N VAL A 622 -0.13 -4.47 -7.49
CA VAL A 622 -0.50 -3.17 -6.91
C VAL A 622 0.70 -2.47 -6.27
N THR A 623 1.40 -3.12 -5.33
CA THR A 623 2.53 -2.50 -4.62
C THR A 623 3.74 -2.29 -5.53
N ILE A 624 4.13 -3.32 -6.28
CA ILE A 624 5.29 -3.29 -7.18
C ILE A 624 5.14 -2.27 -8.30
N PRO A 625 4.01 -2.16 -9.01
CA PRO A 625 3.83 -1.13 -10.02
C PRO A 625 3.95 0.28 -9.46
N ARG A 626 3.51 0.52 -8.22
CA ARG A 626 3.69 1.82 -7.54
C ARG A 626 5.15 2.11 -7.23
N LEU A 627 5.89 1.12 -6.76
CA LEU A 627 7.32 1.27 -6.42
C LEU A 627 8.21 1.39 -7.66
N ALA A 628 7.89 0.65 -8.73
CA ALA A 628 8.65 0.61 -9.98
C ALA A 628 8.77 1.98 -10.66
N ILE A 629 7.78 2.86 -10.49
CA ILE A 629 7.79 4.23 -11.04
C ILE A 629 9.00 5.02 -10.56
N SER A 630 9.36 4.85 -9.29
CA SER A 630 10.47 5.54 -8.64
C SER A 630 11.71 4.66 -8.47
N ASN A 631 11.63 3.38 -8.84
CA ASN A 631 12.71 2.42 -8.72
C ASN A 631 13.02 1.81 -10.11
N PRO A 632 14.03 2.36 -10.82
CA PRO A 632 14.41 1.89 -12.15
C PRO A 632 14.78 0.40 -12.20
N VAL A 633 15.36 -0.15 -11.12
CA VAL A 633 15.70 -1.57 -11.04
C VAL A 633 14.42 -2.41 -11.13
N LEU A 634 13.44 -2.07 -10.31
CA LEU A 634 12.17 -2.78 -10.25
C LEU A 634 11.34 -2.59 -11.53
N LEU A 635 11.38 -1.40 -12.13
CA LEU A 635 10.77 -1.14 -13.43
C LEU A 635 11.34 -2.02 -14.53
N TYR A 636 12.67 -2.08 -14.65
CA TYR A 636 13.30 -2.89 -15.68
C TYR A 636 13.00 -4.38 -15.47
N ALA A 637 12.91 -4.84 -14.23
CA ALA A 637 12.38 -6.18 -13.93
C ALA A 637 10.95 -6.36 -14.48
N CYS A 638 10.02 -5.44 -14.20
CA CYS A 638 8.64 -5.51 -14.70
C CYS A 638 8.55 -5.51 -16.24
N LEU A 639 9.32 -4.64 -16.89
CA LEU A 639 9.40 -4.53 -18.35
C LEU A 639 10.02 -5.78 -18.98
N SER A 640 11.06 -6.33 -18.36
CA SER A 640 11.71 -7.56 -18.84
C SER A 640 10.77 -8.76 -18.86
N TYR A 641 9.94 -8.89 -17.81
CA TYR A 641 8.93 -9.95 -17.72
C TYR A 641 7.83 -9.75 -18.75
N SER A 642 7.26 -8.56 -18.83
CA SER A 642 6.19 -8.26 -19.79
C SER A 642 6.64 -8.44 -21.23
N SER A 643 7.87 -8.00 -21.54
CA SER A 643 8.47 -8.21 -22.86
C SER A 643 8.67 -9.69 -23.16
N LYS A 644 9.06 -10.52 -22.18
CA LYS A 644 9.24 -11.96 -22.41
C LYS A 644 7.92 -12.65 -22.70
N ALA A 645 6.87 -12.30 -21.95
CA ALA A 645 5.54 -12.88 -22.09
C ALA A 645 4.86 -12.45 -23.41
N LEU A 646 4.95 -11.17 -23.79
CA LEU A 646 4.28 -10.64 -24.98
C LEU A 646 5.08 -10.82 -26.28
N LEU A 647 6.41 -10.69 -26.19
CA LEU A 647 7.32 -10.61 -27.34
C LEU A 647 8.49 -11.62 -27.19
N PRO A 648 8.21 -12.93 -27.07
CA PRO A 648 9.21 -13.94 -26.70
C PRO A 648 10.38 -14.08 -27.69
N LYS A 649 10.18 -13.66 -28.95
CA LYS A 649 11.19 -13.69 -30.03
C LYS A 649 12.06 -12.43 -30.09
N SER A 650 11.73 -11.39 -29.31
CA SER A 650 12.47 -10.14 -29.27
C SER A 650 13.65 -10.21 -28.30
N SER A 651 14.72 -9.47 -28.58
CA SER A 651 15.84 -9.29 -27.65
C SER A 651 15.55 -8.31 -26.51
N LEU A 652 14.38 -7.63 -26.53
CA LEU A 652 14.00 -6.60 -25.56
C LEU A 652 14.01 -7.08 -24.11
N SER A 653 13.53 -8.30 -23.84
CA SER A 653 13.56 -8.86 -22.50
C SER A 653 15.01 -8.93 -21.97
N GLU A 654 15.95 -9.41 -22.79
CA GLU A 654 17.38 -9.47 -22.43
C GLU A 654 18.00 -8.09 -22.24
N GLN A 655 17.62 -7.11 -23.07
CA GLN A 655 18.06 -5.72 -22.91
C GLN A 655 17.63 -5.15 -21.55
N TYR A 656 16.37 -5.36 -21.15
CA TYR A 656 15.86 -4.90 -19.85
C TYR A 656 16.45 -5.68 -18.67
N VAL A 657 16.66 -6.99 -18.80
CA VAL A 657 17.38 -7.79 -17.78
C VAL A 657 18.80 -7.23 -17.61
N ASN A 658 19.52 -6.96 -18.69
CA ASN A 658 20.87 -6.40 -18.64
C ASN A 658 20.90 -5.00 -18.00
N ALA A 659 19.93 -4.14 -18.33
CA ALA A 659 19.79 -2.82 -17.71
C ALA A 659 19.49 -2.94 -16.21
N CYS A 660 18.59 -3.84 -15.82
CA CYS A 660 18.27 -4.14 -14.44
C CYS A 660 19.52 -4.60 -13.67
N ILE A 661 20.26 -5.58 -14.20
CA ILE A 661 21.47 -6.14 -13.56
C ILE A 661 22.55 -5.07 -13.37
N LYS A 662 22.78 -4.20 -14.37
CA LYS A 662 23.76 -3.10 -14.25
C LYS A 662 23.49 -2.19 -13.06
N LEU A 663 22.21 -1.90 -12.78
CA LEU A 663 21.79 -1.09 -11.64
C LEU A 663 21.72 -1.87 -10.33
N LEU A 664 21.49 -3.18 -10.41
CA LEU A 664 21.39 -4.09 -9.27
C LEU A 664 22.76 -4.41 -8.63
N ILE A 665 23.82 -4.55 -9.43
CA ILE A 665 25.16 -4.95 -8.95
C ILE A 665 25.71 -4.03 -7.83
N PRO A 666 25.68 -2.69 -7.96
CA PRO A 666 26.14 -1.81 -6.87
C PRO A 666 25.33 -1.97 -5.59
N LEU A 667 24.01 -2.18 -5.71
CA LEU A 667 23.09 -2.32 -4.58
C LEU A 667 23.32 -3.61 -3.79
N LEU A 668 23.65 -4.71 -4.48
CA LEU A 668 24.00 -5.99 -3.84
C LEU A 668 25.33 -5.95 -3.09
N SER A 669 26.16 -4.95 -3.32
CA SER A 669 27.45 -4.78 -2.65
C SER A 669 27.34 -4.01 -1.33
N ASP A 670 26.17 -3.47 -1.00
CA ASP A 670 25.89 -2.71 0.23
C ASP A 670 25.10 -3.58 1.23
N GLU A 671 25.78 -4.07 2.27
CA GLU A 671 25.18 -4.95 3.30
C GLU A 671 24.01 -4.29 4.07
N LEU A 672 24.03 -2.96 4.24
CA LEU A 672 22.95 -2.22 4.91
C LEU A 672 21.71 -2.13 4.01
N TYR A 673 21.91 -1.96 2.71
CA TYR A 673 20.82 -1.92 1.73
C TYR A 673 20.14 -3.29 1.56
N VAL A 674 20.94 -4.35 1.45
CA VAL A 674 20.49 -5.74 1.28
C VAL A 674 19.62 -6.22 2.45
N SER A 675 19.89 -5.75 3.67
CA SER A 675 19.15 -6.13 4.88
C SER A 675 17.86 -5.34 5.12
N SER A 676 17.62 -4.26 4.36
CA SER A 676 16.51 -3.32 4.63
C SER A 676 15.58 -3.05 3.44
N ASP A 677 15.96 -3.35 2.20
CA ASP A 677 15.15 -3.04 1.03
C ASP A 677 14.30 -4.22 0.52
N GLU A 678 12.99 -4.15 0.75
CA GLU A 678 11.99 -5.13 0.33
C GLU A 678 11.83 -5.23 -1.20
N THR A 679 12.23 -4.19 -1.95
CA THR A 679 12.13 -4.15 -3.43
C THR A 679 13.18 -5.01 -4.11
N LEU A 680 14.31 -5.27 -3.43
CA LEU A 680 15.41 -6.08 -3.94
C LEU A 680 14.98 -7.54 -4.14
N LEU A 681 14.30 -8.10 -3.13
CA LEU A 681 13.80 -9.47 -3.18
C LEU A 681 12.73 -9.64 -4.26
N ALA A 682 11.78 -8.69 -4.34
CA ALA A 682 10.76 -8.70 -5.37
C ALA A 682 11.35 -8.61 -6.79
N THR A 683 12.38 -7.77 -6.98
CA THR A 683 13.12 -7.67 -8.25
C THR A 683 13.70 -9.02 -8.67
N LEU A 684 14.41 -9.70 -7.77
CA LEU A 684 15.03 -11.00 -8.07
C LEU A 684 13.99 -12.08 -8.39
N VAL A 685 12.85 -12.07 -7.71
CA VAL A 685 11.73 -13.00 -7.98
C VAL A 685 11.10 -12.76 -9.35
N ILE A 686 10.94 -11.49 -9.77
CA ILE A 686 10.45 -11.15 -11.12
C ILE A 686 11.45 -11.59 -12.18
N LEU A 687 12.75 -11.25 -12.01
CA LEU A 687 13.80 -11.68 -12.94
C LEU A 687 13.88 -13.21 -13.04
N ARG A 688 13.68 -13.91 -11.92
CA ARG A 688 13.62 -15.37 -11.93
C ARG A 688 12.45 -15.88 -12.76
N HIS A 689 11.29 -15.24 -12.68
CA HIS A 689 10.16 -15.64 -13.49
C HIS A 689 10.40 -15.41 -15.00
N VAL A 690 11.21 -14.41 -15.38
CA VAL A 690 11.68 -14.22 -16.76
C VAL A 690 12.51 -15.41 -17.25
N GLU A 691 13.43 -15.91 -16.42
CA GLU A 691 14.23 -17.11 -16.75
C GLU A 691 13.36 -18.36 -16.95
N GLN A 692 12.21 -18.47 -16.27
CA GLN A 692 11.32 -19.63 -16.40
C GLN A 692 10.61 -19.72 -17.75
N TYR A 693 10.64 -18.66 -18.56
CA TYR A 693 10.21 -18.69 -19.96
C TYR A 693 11.27 -19.30 -20.90
N ALA A 694 12.47 -19.60 -20.40
CA ALA A 694 13.44 -20.43 -21.12
C ALA A 694 13.07 -21.91 -21.01
N GLU A 695 13.41 -22.71 -22.02
CA GLU A 695 13.25 -24.16 -21.90
C GLU A 695 14.21 -24.72 -20.83
N VAL A 696 13.88 -25.87 -20.25
CA VAL A 696 14.65 -26.49 -19.15
C VAL A 696 16.18 -26.53 -19.38
N PRO A 697 16.71 -26.84 -20.58
CA PRO A 697 18.16 -26.85 -20.82
C PRO A 697 18.81 -25.45 -20.86
N GLU A 698 18.00 -24.42 -21.10
CA GLU A 698 18.42 -23.02 -21.28
C GLU A 698 18.25 -22.21 -20.00
N ASP A 699 17.42 -22.70 -19.07
CA ASP A 699 17.26 -22.14 -17.73
C ASP A 699 18.55 -22.30 -16.92
N ARG A 700 19.26 -21.18 -16.72
CA ARG A 700 20.54 -21.15 -15.99
C ARG A 700 20.38 -21.12 -14.47
N GLY A 701 19.17 -20.92 -13.96
CA GLY A 701 18.91 -20.83 -12.53
C GLY A 701 19.69 -19.72 -11.80
N ALA A 702 20.17 -18.70 -12.52
CA ALA A 702 21.11 -17.72 -11.97
C ALA A 702 20.42 -16.80 -10.97
N HIS A 703 19.26 -16.25 -11.33
CA HIS A 703 18.47 -15.41 -10.42
C HIS A 703 17.86 -16.21 -9.26
N LEU A 704 17.65 -17.52 -9.44
CA LEU A 704 17.23 -18.41 -8.36
C LEU A 704 18.29 -18.45 -7.26
N MET A 705 19.59 -18.45 -7.60
CA MET A 705 20.67 -18.45 -6.62
C MET A 705 20.83 -17.12 -5.89
N GLY A 706 20.61 -16.00 -6.59
CA GLY A 706 20.57 -14.68 -5.97
C GLY A 706 19.42 -14.53 -4.99
N ALA A 707 18.18 -14.87 -5.41
CA ALA A 707 17.00 -14.80 -4.55
C ALA A 707 17.11 -15.74 -3.34
N PHE A 708 17.59 -16.96 -3.55
CA PHE A 708 17.87 -17.90 -2.47
C PHE A 708 18.82 -17.30 -1.41
N SER A 709 19.96 -16.76 -1.85
CA SER A 709 20.98 -16.22 -0.95
C SER A 709 20.44 -15.06 -0.12
N LEU A 710 19.53 -14.26 -0.70
CA LEU A 710 18.85 -13.16 -0.03
C LEU A 710 17.78 -13.62 0.97
N ILE A 711 17.00 -14.64 0.61
CA ILE A 711 15.99 -15.23 1.51
C ILE A 711 16.68 -15.91 2.69
N ALA A 712 17.72 -16.70 2.43
CA ALA A 712 18.46 -17.44 3.45
C ALA A 712 19.25 -16.53 4.41
N SER A 713 19.55 -15.29 4.02
CA SER A 713 20.21 -14.32 4.90
C SER A 713 19.24 -13.58 5.83
N GLN A 714 17.92 -13.71 5.64
CA GLN A 714 16.93 -13.07 6.51
C GLN A 714 16.81 -13.82 7.83
N LYS A 715 16.97 -13.10 8.96
CA LYS A 715 16.94 -13.69 10.32
C LYS A 715 15.53 -14.05 10.82
N LEU A 716 14.48 -13.55 10.18
CA LEU A 716 13.08 -13.75 10.55
C LEU A 716 12.24 -14.00 9.30
N LEU A 717 11.29 -14.93 9.41
CA LEU A 717 10.29 -15.14 8.36
C LEU A 717 9.43 -13.88 8.20
N PRO A 718 9.28 -13.35 6.97
CA PRO A 718 8.44 -12.19 6.75
C PRO A 718 6.95 -12.52 6.97
N PRO A 719 6.12 -11.54 7.40
CA PRO A 719 4.68 -11.73 7.52
C PRO A 719 4.07 -12.21 6.19
N HIS A 720 3.12 -13.15 6.25
CA HIS A 720 2.49 -13.74 5.05
C HIS A 720 1.87 -12.73 4.09
N ASP A 721 1.34 -11.63 4.60
CA ASP A 721 0.70 -10.57 3.80
C ASP A 721 1.56 -9.30 3.79
N SER A 722 2.83 -9.49 3.42
CA SER A 722 3.80 -8.42 3.18
C SER A 722 4.47 -8.63 1.83
N LEU A 723 5.09 -7.58 1.26
CA LEU A 723 5.81 -7.72 -0.01
C LEU A 723 6.94 -8.78 0.07
N PRO A 724 7.78 -8.82 1.12
CA PRO A 724 8.75 -9.90 1.30
C PRO A 724 8.10 -11.28 1.44
N GLY A 725 6.95 -11.37 2.11
CA GLY A 725 6.17 -12.61 2.23
C GLY A 725 5.66 -13.11 0.88
N ALA A 726 5.04 -12.23 0.08
CA ALA A 726 4.59 -12.57 -1.27
C ALA A 726 5.77 -12.99 -2.17
N ALA A 727 6.92 -12.31 -2.06
CA ALA A 727 8.12 -12.67 -2.81
C ALA A 727 8.68 -14.05 -2.38
N LEU A 728 8.72 -14.34 -1.08
CA LEU A 728 9.13 -15.66 -0.55
C LEU A 728 8.23 -16.78 -1.09
N TRP A 729 6.92 -16.61 -1.03
CA TRP A 729 5.98 -17.65 -1.47
C TRP A 729 5.97 -17.84 -2.98
N THR A 730 6.17 -16.76 -3.73
CA THR A 730 6.39 -16.83 -5.18
C THR A 730 7.68 -17.58 -5.50
N TYR A 731 8.78 -17.28 -4.81
CA TYR A 731 10.04 -18.00 -4.94
C TYR A 731 9.87 -19.50 -4.62
N MET A 732 9.18 -19.85 -3.53
CA MET A 732 8.94 -21.25 -3.16
C MET A 732 8.25 -22.03 -4.29
N ARG A 733 7.21 -21.46 -4.91
CA ARG A 733 6.52 -22.08 -6.06
C ARG A 733 7.45 -22.25 -7.26
N GLN A 734 8.32 -21.26 -7.52
CA GLN A 734 9.33 -21.33 -8.57
C GLN A 734 10.38 -22.43 -8.29
N ASP A 735 10.75 -22.63 -7.04
CA ASP A 735 11.71 -23.65 -6.59
C ASP A 735 11.10 -25.06 -6.67
N VAL A 736 9.83 -25.24 -6.26
CA VAL A 736 9.09 -26.50 -6.46
C VAL A 736 8.98 -26.84 -7.95
N ARG A 737 8.69 -25.86 -8.81
CA ARG A 737 8.70 -26.07 -10.28
C ARG A 737 10.06 -26.62 -10.74
N GLN A 738 11.16 -26.04 -10.28
CA GLN A 738 12.51 -26.50 -10.66
C GLN A 738 12.83 -27.89 -10.12
N ALA A 739 12.39 -28.20 -8.90
CA ALA A 739 12.50 -29.53 -8.33
C ALA A 739 11.81 -30.59 -9.22
N LEU A 740 10.60 -30.31 -9.70
CA LEU A 740 9.86 -31.22 -10.59
C LEU A 740 10.54 -31.41 -11.95
N LEU A 741 11.04 -30.34 -12.55
CA LEU A 741 11.69 -30.38 -13.87
C LEU A 741 13.01 -31.14 -13.82
N ASN A 742 13.81 -30.92 -12.77
CA ASN A 742 15.14 -31.52 -12.61
C ASN A 742 15.14 -32.83 -11.82
N ARG A 743 14.02 -33.20 -11.18
CA ARG A 743 13.91 -34.31 -10.21
C ARG A 743 14.97 -34.21 -9.12
N ALA A 744 15.06 -33.03 -8.53
CA ALA A 744 16.02 -32.69 -7.48
C ALA A 744 15.29 -32.04 -6.30
N SER A 745 15.91 -32.07 -5.12
CA SER A 745 15.37 -31.34 -3.97
C SER A 745 15.26 -29.84 -4.26
N PRO A 746 14.20 -29.16 -3.79
CA PRO A 746 14.17 -27.71 -3.69
C PRO A 746 15.37 -27.19 -2.90
N LYS A 747 15.76 -25.95 -3.17
CA LYS A 747 16.88 -25.27 -2.48
C LYS A 747 16.49 -24.77 -1.11
N LEU A 748 15.24 -24.34 -0.95
CA LEU A 748 14.68 -23.92 0.34
C LEU A 748 14.30 -25.16 1.16
N THR A 749 15.12 -25.52 2.15
CA THR A 749 14.95 -26.72 2.98
C THR A 749 14.64 -26.39 4.45
N PRO A 750 14.05 -27.32 5.24
CA PRO A 750 13.76 -27.12 6.67
C PRO A 750 14.97 -26.67 7.51
N SER A 751 16.16 -27.23 7.23
CA SER A 751 17.46 -26.85 7.80
C SER A 751 17.82 -25.36 7.73
N GLN A 752 17.09 -24.56 6.95
CA GLN A 752 17.32 -23.12 6.78
C GLN A 752 16.36 -22.24 7.61
N GLY A 753 15.60 -22.84 8.54
CA GLY A 753 14.86 -22.10 9.58
C GLY A 753 13.40 -21.74 9.26
N ILE A 754 12.82 -22.31 8.19
CA ILE A 754 11.40 -22.15 7.88
C ILE A 754 10.63 -23.33 8.51
N HIS A 755 10.33 -23.22 9.80
CA HIS A 755 9.51 -24.19 10.52
C HIS A 755 8.05 -23.73 10.50
N LEU A 756 7.25 -24.28 9.59
CA LEU A 756 5.82 -23.98 9.47
C LEU A 756 4.93 -25.08 10.08
N ASP A 757 5.53 -25.96 10.88
CA ASP A 757 4.93 -27.20 11.40
C ASP A 757 3.82 -26.96 12.44
N ASN A 758 3.68 -25.72 12.93
CA ASN A 758 2.60 -25.33 13.83
C ASN A 758 1.32 -25.01 13.04
N PHE A 759 0.59 -26.07 12.69
CA PHE A 759 -0.84 -26.03 12.39
C PHE A 759 -1.64 -25.76 13.66
N ASP A 760 -1.32 -24.69 14.38
CA ASP A 760 -2.09 -24.30 15.56
C ASP A 760 -3.45 -23.78 15.08
N VAL A 761 -4.47 -24.61 15.28
CA VAL A 761 -5.85 -24.35 14.89
C VAL A 761 -6.50 -23.26 15.75
N ASP A 762 -5.90 -22.98 16.91
CA ASP A 762 -6.35 -21.94 17.84
C ASP A 762 -5.74 -20.57 17.50
N VAL A 763 -4.76 -20.51 16.58
CA VAL A 763 -4.19 -19.27 16.05
C VAL A 763 -4.91 -18.89 14.77
N ALA A 764 -5.66 -17.78 14.82
CA ALA A 764 -6.29 -17.19 13.64
C ALA A 764 -5.24 -16.78 12.61
N VAL A 765 -5.10 -17.54 11.52
CA VAL A 765 -4.23 -17.21 10.38
C VAL A 765 -5.03 -16.65 9.21
N GLY A 766 -4.39 -15.81 8.39
CA GLY A 766 -5.00 -15.29 7.17
C GLY A 766 -5.46 -16.41 6.22
N LYS A 767 -6.55 -16.19 5.47
CA LYS A 767 -7.18 -17.24 4.64
C LYS A 767 -6.27 -17.75 3.50
N SER A 768 -5.38 -16.91 2.97
CA SER A 768 -4.41 -17.29 1.93
C SER A 768 -3.29 -18.20 2.43
N VAL A 769 -2.99 -18.17 3.74
CA VAL A 769 -1.89 -18.93 4.37
C VAL A 769 -2.04 -20.43 4.16
N TRP A 770 -3.27 -20.94 4.01
CA TRP A 770 -3.51 -22.35 3.73
C TRP A 770 -2.94 -22.81 2.38
N ALA A 771 -2.98 -21.97 1.34
CA ALA A 771 -2.38 -22.28 0.04
C ALA A 771 -0.85 -22.32 0.13
N ASP A 772 -0.26 -21.38 0.86
CA ASP A 772 1.19 -21.31 1.12
C ASP A 772 1.66 -22.53 1.92
N ARG A 773 0.89 -22.96 2.94
CA ARG A 773 1.14 -24.20 3.70
C ARG A 773 1.14 -25.42 2.80
N ALA A 774 0.16 -25.56 1.90
CA ALA A 774 0.15 -26.68 0.95
C ALA A 774 1.37 -26.67 0.02
N CYS A 775 1.77 -25.49 -0.47
CA CYS A 775 2.98 -25.31 -1.27
C CYS A 775 4.24 -25.75 -0.49
N HIS A 776 4.34 -25.38 0.79
CA HIS A 776 5.46 -25.81 1.64
C HIS A 776 5.47 -27.33 1.85
N LEU A 777 4.33 -27.95 2.17
CA LEU A 777 4.24 -29.40 2.30
C LEU A 777 4.61 -30.15 1.01
N ALA A 778 4.23 -29.60 -0.15
CA ALA A 778 4.64 -30.15 -1.45
C ALA A 778 6.15 -30.00 -1.70
N ALA A 779 6.77 -28.90 -1.24
CA ALA A 779 8.21 -28.74 -1.28
C ALA A 779 8.92 -29.78 -0.40
N LEU A 780 8.42 -30.02 0.82
CA LEU A 780 8.92 -31.10 1.69
C LEU A 780 8.76 -32.47 1.04
N ALA A 781 7.67 -32.71 0.30
CA ALA A 781 7.48 -33.96 -0.43
C ALA A 781 8.51 -34.13 -1.56
N CYS A 782 8.91 -33.04 -2.23
CA CYS A 782 10.00 -33.04 -3.20
C CYS A 782 11.35 -33.33 -2.53
N THR A 783 11.62 -32.72 -1.37
CA THR A 783 12.83 -33.00 -0.56
C THR A 783 12.87 -34.45 -0.11
N PHE A 784 11.75 -35.02 0.33
CA PHE A 784 11.65 -36.45 0.68
C PHE A 784 11.92 -37.36 -0.54
N ALA A 785 11.35 -37.01 -1.69
CA ALA A 785 11.50 -37.81 -2.91
C ALA A 785 12.92 -37.77 -3.51
N TRP A 786 13.60 -36.62 -3.45
CA TRP A 786 14.82 -36.35 -4.23
C TRP A 786 15.98 -35.73 -3.44
N GLY A 787 15.86 -35.55 -2.14
CA GLY A 787 16.92 -35.04 -1.25
C GLY A 787 17.94 -36.11 -0.83
N SER A 788 19.06 -35.67 -0.24
CA SER A 788 20.05 -36.56 0.37
C SER A 788 19.48 -37.24 1.63
N LYS A 789 19.81 -38.52 1.85
CA LYS A 789 19.32 -39.33 2.98
C LYS A 789 19.77 -38.88 4.38
N GLU A 790 20.62 -37.87 4.48
CA GLU A 790 21.03 -37.29 5.76
C GLU A 790 19.92 -36.35 6.27
N GLY A 791 18.92 -36.99 6.91
CA GLY A 791 17.98 -36.47 7.91
C GLY A 791 17.28 -35.13 7.64
N GLU A 792 15.95 -35.14 7.52
CA GLU A 792 15.07 -34.11 8.13
C GLU A 792 13.56 -34.35 7.91
N VAL A 793 13.14 -35.06 6.86
CA VAL A 793 11.70 -35.20 6.53
C VAL A 793 11.27 -36.67 6.53
N ASP A 794 10.41 -37.05 7.49
CA ASP A 794 9.78 -38.37 7.57
C ASP A 794 8.54 -38.44 6.67
N GLY A 795 8.47 -39.46 5.82
CA GLY A 795 7.40 -39.59 4.81
C GLY A 795 6.02 -39.85 5.42
N ASP A 796 5.96 -40.64 6.50
CA ASP A 796 4.71 -40.95 7.19
C ASP A 796 4.18 -39.73 7.96
N HIS A 797 5.09 -39.00 8.62
CA HIS A 797 4.79 -37.72 9.24
C HIS A 797 4.25 -36.70 8.23
N LEU A 798 4.89 -36.60 7.05
CA LEU A 798 4.45 -35.68 6.01
C LEU A 798 3.08 -36.06 5.43
N ASP A 799 2.78 -37.36 5.26
CA ASP A 799 1.45 -37.83 4.84
C ASP A 799 0.38 -37.41 5.87
N ALA A 800 0.70 -37.56 7.16
CA ALA A 800 -0.17 -37.14 8.26
C ALA A 800 -0.36 -35.62 8.31
N MET A 801 0.66 -34.81 7.99
CA MET A 801 0.55 -33.35 7.91
C MET A 801 -0.35 -32.90 6.75
N LEU A 802 -0.24 -33.53 5.57
CA LEU A 802 -1.15 -33.28 4.44
C LEU A 802 -2.60 -33.63 4.78
N ASP A 803 -2.82 -34.76 5.46
CA ASP A 803 -4.17 -35.14 5.90
C ASP A 803 -4.70 -34.17 6.96
N ARG A 804 -3.85 -33.71 7.89
CA ARG A 804 -4.21 -32.68 8.86
C ARG A 804 -4.54 -31.35 8.19
N TRP A 805 -3.77 -30.93 7.19
CA TRP A 805 -4.06 -29.75 6.37
C TRP A 805 -5.47 -29.85 5.78
N ARG A 806 -5.81 -30.99 5.17
CA ARG A 806 -7.14 -31.22 4.55
C ARG A 806 -8.27 -31.20 5.58
N GLN A 807 -8.08 -31.79 6.76
CA GLN A 807 -9.11 -31.86 7.81
C GLN A 807 -9.46 -30.50 8.41
N HIS A 808 -8.52 -29.55 8.41
CA HIS A 808 -8.68 -28.24 9.02
C HIS A 808 -8.92 -27.12 8.01
N LEU A 809 -9.17 -27.47 6.74
CA LEU A 809 -9.50 -26.48 5.72
C LEU A 809 -10.75 -25.69 6.11
N PRO A 810 -10.73 -24.35 6.00
CA PRO A 810 -11.93 -23.54 6.08
C PRO A 810 -12.97 -24.02 5.07
N ARG A 811 -14.26 -23.82 5.38
CA ARG A 811 -15.37 -24.27 4.53
C ARG A 811 -15.28 -23.70 3.11
N GLU A 812 -14.70 -22.51 2.96
CA GLU A 812 -14.52 -21.81 1.69
C GLU A 812 -13.49 -22.46 0.75
N TYR A 813 -12.58 -23.30 1.29
CA TYR A 813 -11.63 -24.09 0.50
C TYR A 813 -12.26 -25.35 -0.11
N LEU A 814 -13.49 -25.69 0.27
CA LEU A 814 -14.16 -26.87 -0.27
C LEU A 814 -14.58 -26.62 -1.74
N PRO A 815 -14.32 -27.56 -2.64
CA PRO A 815 -14.77 -27.45 -4.02
C PRO A 815 -16.30 -27.48 -4.10
N PHE A 816 -16.85 -26.79 -5.09
CA PHE A 816 -18.23 -26.96 -5.51
C PHE A 816 -18.30 -27.44 -6.97
N HIS A 817 -19.33 -28.22 -7.27
CA HIS A 817 -19.52 -28.79 -8.59
C HIS A 817 -20.55 -27.98 -9.38
N VAL A 818 -20.19 -27.63 -10.60
CA VAL A 818 -21.10 -27.05 -11.60
C VAL A 818 -21.31 -28.12 -12.68
N ALA A 819 -22.55 -28.25 -13.17
CA ALA A 819 -23.00 -29.30 -14.10
C ALA A 819 -21.90 -29.84 -15.04
N GLY A 820 -21.65 -31.16 -15.01
CA GLY A 820 -20.71 -31.83 -15.93
C GLY A 820 -19.29 -32.09 -15.42
N ARG A 821 -19.11 -32.56 -14.17
CA ARG A 821 -17.82 -32.95 -13.53
C ARG A 821 -16.79 -31.81 -13.31
N SER A 822 -17.14 -30.56 -13.61
CA SER A 822 -16.24 -29.41 -13.37
C SER A 822 -16.09 -29.11 -11.88
N ILE A 823 -14.86 -28.87 -11.43
CA ILE A 823 -14.51 -28.55 -10.04
C ILE A 823 -14.17 -27.06 -9.95
N GLN A 824 -14.99 -26.30 -9.22
CA GLN A 824 -14.82 -24.85 -9.04
C GLN A 824 -14.47 -24.52 -7.59
N PHE A 825 -13.77 -23.41 -7.41
CA PHE A 825 -13.39 -22.87 -6.11
C PHE A 825 -13.73 -21.40 -6.00
N LEU A 826 -13.93 -20.91 -4.77
CA LEU A 826 -14.30 -19.51 -4.52
C LEU A 826 -13.16 -18.50 -4.79
N ALA A 827 -11.91 -18.95 -4.86
CA ALA A 827 -10.75 -18.10 -5.10
C ALA A 827 -9.58 -18.89 -5.69
N SER A 828 -8.72 -18.20 -6.45
CA SER A 828 -7.56 -18.79 -7.14
C SER A 828 -6.55 -19.46 -6.19
N TRP A 829 -6.35 -18.91 -4.98
CA TRP A 829 -5.47 -19.54 -3.99
C TRP A 829 -6.04 -20.86 -3.44
N HIS A 830 -7.36 -21.08 -3.45
CA HIS A 830 -7.94 -22.39 -3.11
C HIS A 830 -7.53 -23.45 -4.15
N VAL A 831 -7.58 -23.08 -5.44
CA VAL A 831 -7.13 -23.93 -6.55
C VAL A 831 -5.67 -24.32 -6.36
N VAL A 832 -4.81 -23.34 -6.08
CA VAL A 832 -3.37 -23.55 -5.85
C VAL A 832 -3.12 -24.45 -4.64
N GLY A 833 -3.84 -24.24 -3.53
CA GLY A 833 -3.75 -25.09 -2.35
C GLY A 833 -4.04 -26.57 -2.67
N TRP A 834 -5.11 -26.85 -3.41
CA TRP A 834 -5.46 -28.21 -3.81
C TRP A 834 -4.50 -28.82 -4.84
N GLN A 835 -3.96 -28.03 -5.77
CA GLN A 835 -2.93 -28.48 -6.72
C GLN A 835 -1.69 -28.99 -5.97
N PHE A 836 -1.21 -28.24 -4.97
CA PHE A 836 -0.05 -28.63 -4.17
C PHE A 836 -0.35 -29.77 -3.20
N TYR A 837 -1.55 -29.82 -2.59
CA TYR A 837 -1.97 -30.96 -1.78
C TYR A 837 -1.90 -32.28 -2.56
N HIS A 838 -2.49 -32.32 -3.76
CA HIS A 838 -2.47 -33.51 -4.59
C HIS A 838 -1.08 -33.86 -5.10
N LEU A 839 -0.24 -32.87 -5.40
CA LEU A 839 1.17 -33.11 -5.73
C LEU A 839 1.91 -33.79 -4.58
N GLY A 840 1.75 -33.29 -3.35
CA GLY A 840 2.36 -33.87 -2.15
C GLY A 840 1.94 -35.33 -1.94
N LYS A 841 0.63 -35.62 -1.97
CA LYS A 841 0.11 -36.99 -1.84
C LYS A 841 0.62 -37.91 -2.96
N LEU A 842 0.67 -37.42 -4.20
CA LEU A 842 1.18 -38.18 -5.34
C LEU A 842 2.66 -38.54 -5.17
N LEU A 843 3.50 -37.59 -4.74
CA LEU A 843 4.93 -37.84 -4.48
C LEU A 843 5.12 -38.87 -3.35
N LEU A 844 4.34 -38.77 -2.27
CA LEU A 844 4.39 -39.76 -1.18
C LEU A 844 3.95 -41.15 -1.63
N ARG A 845 2.95 -41.27 -2.49
CA ARG A 845 2.57 -42.57 -3.07
C ARG A 845 3.62 -43.14 -4.02
N LEU A 846 4.39 -42.29 -4.70
CA LEU A 846 5.51 -42.73 -5.53
C LEU A 846 6.72 -43.21 -4.71
N TYR A 847 7.05 -42.50 -3.62
CA TYR A 847 8.34 -42.65 -2.94
C TYR A 847 8.27 -43.24 -1.52
N ASN A 848 7.10 -43.24 -0.87
CA ASN A 848 6.89 -43.73 0.51
C ASN A 848 5.98 -44.98 0.60
N SER A 849 5.65 -45.61 -0.53
CA SER A 849 4.74 -46.77 -0.53
C SER A 849 5.41 -48.03 0.01
N GLN A 850 5.00 -48.47 1.20
CA GLN A 850 5.42 -49.75 1.79
C GLN A 850 4.32 -50.81 1.66
N ARG A 851 4.66 -52.00 1.14
CA ARG A 851 3.71 -53.11 1.01
C ARG A 851 3.45 -53.79 2.35
N PRO A 852 2.18 -53.88 2.82
CA PRO A 852 1.85 -54.70 3.99
C PRO A 852 2.22 -56.17 3.77
N ARG A 853 2.77 -56.83 4.79
CA ARG A 853 3.23 -58.24 4.68
C ARG A 853 2.13 -59.21 4.23
N ASN A 854 0.88 -58.89 4.52
CA ASN A 854 -0.33 -59.69 4.25
C ASN A 854 -1.06 -59.30 2.94
N MET A 855 -0.54 -58.36 2.15
CA MET A 855 -1.18 -57.92 0.90
C MET A 855 -0.48 -58.50 -0.32
N ASP A 856 -1.26 -59.01 -1.27
CA ASP A 856 -0.79 -59.48 -2.57
C ASP A 856 -0.09 -58.35 -3.34
N ILE A 857 1.01 -58.67 -4.03
CA ILE A 857 1.85 -57.67 -4.69
C ILE A 857 1.16 -57.03 -5.90
N LEU A 858 0.34 -57.78 -6.65
CA LEU A 858 -0.40 -57.25 -7.78
C LEU A 858 -1.53 -56.35 -7.29
N LEU A 859 -2.22 -56.75 -6.22
CA LEU A 859 -3.25 -55.93 -5.58
C LEU A 859 -2.67 -54.64 -4.99
N PHE A 860 -1.53 -54.72 -4.31
CA PHE A 860 -0.81 -53.55 -3.78
C PHE A 860 -0.39 -52.59 -4.90
N ASN A 861 0.26 -53.11 -5.95
CA ASN A 861 0.68 -52.29 -7.09
C ASN A 861 -0.53 -51.65 -7.77
N SER A 862 -1.61 -52.40 -8.00
CA SER A 862 -2.84 -51.87 -8.60
C SER A 862 -3.46 -50.75 -7.75
N ARG A 863 -3.44 -50.88 -6.42
CA ARG A 863 -3.92 -49.84 -5.50
C ARG A 863 -3.06 -48.58 -5.57
N VAL A 864 -1.74 -48.72 -5.45
CA VAL A 864 -0.80 -47.58 -5.51
C VAL A 864 -0.92 -46.86 -6.86
N GLU A 865 -1.01 -47.62 -7.96
CA GLU A 865 -1.21 -47.07 -9.30
C GLU A 865 -2.54 -46.32 -9.44
N THR A 866 -3.61 -46.82 -8.80
CA THR A 866 -4.92 -46.15 -8.79
C THR A 866 -4.84 -44.84 -8.03
N GLU A 867 -4.27 -44.83 -6.83
CA GLU A 867 -4.11 -43.62 -6.01
C GLU A 867 -3.25 -42.55 -6.71
N ILE A 868 -2.16 -42.96 -7.38
CA ILE A 868 -1.34 -42.06 -8.21
C ILE A 868 -2.19 -41.47 -9.35
N SER A 869 -2.95 -42.31 -10.05
CA SER A 869 -3.78 -41.89 -11.18
C SER A 869 -4.90 -40.93 -10.75
N GLU A 870 -5.51 -41.14 -9.59
CA GLU A 870 -6.54 -40.27 -9.02
C GLU A 870 -5.99 -38.88 -8.69
N HIS A 871 -4.84 -38.80 -8.02
CA HIS A 871 -4.22 -37.50 -7.74
C HIS A 871 -3.76 -36.79 -9.01
N ALA A 872 -3.20 -37.51 -9.98
CA ALA A 872 -2.79 -36.96 -11.26
C ALA A 872 -3.98 -36.36 -12.03
N ARG A 873 -5.13 -37.05 -12.06
CA ARG A 873 -6.38 -36.55 -12.65
C ARG A 873 -6.96 -35.36 -11.88
N ALA A 874 -6.97 -35.42 -10.55
CA ALA A 874 -7.48 -34.33 -9.73
C ALA A 874 -6.74 -33.01 -10.01
N ILE A 875 -5.41 -33.04 -10.12
CA ILE A 875 -4.61 -31.85 -10.47
C ILE A 875 -5.02 -31.30 -11.84
N PHE A 876 -5.20 -32.18 -12.84
CA PHE A 876 -5.60 -31.77 -14.19
C PHE A 876 -7.01 -31.21 -14.24
N ASP A 877 -7.98 -31.88 -13.62
CA ASP A 877 -9.38 -31.44 -13.61
C ASP A 877 -9.56 -30.12 -12.86
N ILE A 878 -8.89 -29.95 -11.72
CA ILE A 878 -8.86 -28.68 -10.98
C ILE A 878 -8.26 -27.57 -11.84
N THR A 879 -7.13 -27.82 -12.51
CA THR A 879 -6.45 -26.82 -13.32
C THR A 879 -7.26 -26.43 -14.55
N ARG A 880 -7.84 -27.41 -15.26
CA ARG A 880 -8.61 -27.18 -16.49
C ARG A 880 -9.95 -26.51 -16.22
N SER A 881 -10.59 -26.83 -15.09
CA SER A 881 -11.90 -26.28 -14.74
C SER A 881 -11.85 -24.80 -14.34
N ASN A 882 -10.68 -24.28 -13.99
CA ASN A 882 -10.52 -22.89 -13.52
C ASN A 882 -9.82 -22.03 -14.60
N SER A 883 -10.35 -20.84 -14.86
CA SER A 883 -9.91 -19.96 -15.97
C SER A 883 -8.74 -19.04 -15.63
N ASP A 884 -8.38 -18.91 -14.35
CA ASP A 884 -7.28 -18.05 -13.91
C ASP A 884 -5.92 -18.55 -14.44
N LEU A 885 -5.22 -17.71 -15.20
CA LEU A 885 -3.93 -18.05 -15.81
C LEU A 885 -2.84 -18.28 -14.76
N GLY A 886 -2.85 -17.57 -13.63
CA GLY A 886 -1.89 -17.77 -12.54
C GLY A 886 -1.99 -19.18 -11.95
N CYS A 887 -3.21 -19.72 -11.80
CA CYS A 887 -3.40 -21.13 -11.41
C CYS A 887 -2.81 -22.11 -12.43
N ARG A 888 -2.90 -21.78 -13.72
CA ARG A 888 -2.35 -22.62 -14.81
C ARG A 888 -0.82 -22.54 -14.89
N PHE A 889 -0.24 -21.35 -14.70
CA PHE A 889 1.22 -21.16 -14.60
C PHE A 889 1.82 -22.04 -13.49
N ASN A 890 1.22 -22.03 -12.30
CA ASN A 890 1.68 -22.85 -11.18
C ASN A 890 1.55 -24.35 -11.47
N ALA A 891 0.45 -24.78 -12.07
CA ALA A 891 0.22 -26.18 -12.38
C ALA A 891 0.99 -26.69 -13.58
N SER A 892 1.52 -25.85 -14.47
CA SER A 892 2.05 -26.31 -15.76
C SER A 892 3.16 -27.37 -15.60
N ALA A 893 4.12 -27.16 -14.69
CA ALA A 893 5.19 -28.13 -14.44
C ALA A 893 4.69 -29.35 -13.65
N ILE A 894 3.70 -29.15 -12.77
CA ILE A 894 3.02 -30.23 -12.07
C ILE A 894 2.38 -31.16 -13.10
N LEU A 895 1.64 -30.61 -14.07
CA LEU A 895 1.00 -31.33 -15.16
C LEU A 895 2.00 -32.02 -16.09
N GLY A 896 3.10 -31.35 -16.44
CA GLY A 896 4.21 -31.96 -17.19
C GLY A 896 4.79 -33.19 -16.48
N PHE A 897 4.89 -33.15 -15.14
CA PHE A 897 5.35 -34.27 -14.32
C PHE A 897 4.28 -35.38 -14.20
N VAL A 898 3.06 -35.04 -13.77
CA VAL A 898 2.01 -36.03 -13.47
C VAL A 898 1.42 -36.68 -14.73
N GLY A 899 1.54 -36.02 -15.89
CA GLY A 899 1.14 -36.59 -17.18
C GLY A 899 1.82 -37.93 -17.51
N SER A 900 3.00 -38.18 -16.93
CA SER A 900 3.70 -39.46 -17.08
C SER A 900 2.94 -40.66 -16.50
N TYR A 901 1.94 -40.41 -15.65
CA TYR A 901 1.10 -41.41 -14.99
C TYR A 901 -0.29 -41.55 -15.60
N PHE A 902 -0.63 -40.77 -16.63
CA PHE A 902 -1.90 -40.88 -17.33
C PHE A 902 -1.95 -42.16 -18.18
N ARG A 903 -3.04 -42.93 -18.04
CA ARG A 903 -3.23 -44.23 -18.73
C ARG A 903 -4.17 -44.13 -19.92
N GLU A 904 -5.32 -43.51 -19.71
CA GLU A 904 -6.35 -43.40 -20.74
C GLU A 904 -5.87 -42.51 -21.89
N ALA A 905 -6.14 -42.95 -23.13
CA ALA A 905 -5.76 -42.19 -24.31
C ALA A 905 -6.45 -40.81 -24.33
N GLU A 906 -7.69 -40.73 -23.84
CA GLU A 906 -8.46 -39.50 -23.74
C GLU A 906 -7.82 -38.49 -22.78
N ASP A 907 -7.44 -38.92 -21.58
CA ASP A 907 -6.78 -38.05 -20.59
C ASP A 907 -5.43 -37.54 -21.13
N ARG A 908 -4.67 -38.42 -21.80
CA ARG A 908 -3.39 -38.08 -22.44
C ARG A 908 -3.56 -37.02 -23.51
N GLN A 909 -4.55 -37.18 -24.39
CA GLN A 909 -4.83 -36.21 -25.44
C GLN A 909 -5.23 -34.85 -24.87
N ARG A 910 -6.18 -34.84 -23.91
CA ARG A 910 -6.64 -33.61 -23.26
C ARG A 910 -5.51 -32.84 -22.58
N LEU A 911 -4.54 -33.53 -21.98
CA LEU A 911 -3.38 -32.89 -21.38
C LEU A 911 -2.46 -32.24 -22.43
N ILE A 912 -2.21 -32.92 -23.55
CA ILE A 912 -1.40 -32.38 -24.65
C ILE A 912 -2.05 -31.15 -25.26
N ASP A 913 -3.36 -31.22 -25.50
CA ASP A 913 -4.15 -30.09 -26.01
C ASP A 913 -4.07 -28.92 -25.04
N PHE A 914 -4.31 -29.15 -23.75
CA PHE A 914 -4.19 -28.11 -22.72
C PHE A 914 -2.81 -27.45 -22.68
N LEU A 915 -1.73 -28.24 -22.69
CA LEU A 915 -0.37 -27.70 -22.66
C LEU A 915 -0.06 -26.89 -23.92
N GLY A 916 -0.55 -27.33 -25.08
CA GLY A 916 -0.40 -26.61 -26.35
C GLY A 916 -1.19 -25.31 -26.39
N ASP A 917 -2.46 -25.34 -26.00
CA ASP A 917 -3.32 -24.15 -25.92
C ASP A 917 -2.74 -23.13 -24.94
N PHE A 918 -2.28 -23.59 -23.77
CA PHE A 918 -1.66 -22.72 -22.78
C PHE A 918 -0.38 -22.06 -23.31
N SER A 919 0.47 -22.81 -24.04
CA SER A 919 1.66 -22.23 -24.68
C SER A 919 1.30 -21.20 -25.75
N ASN A 920 0.29 -21.49 -26.58
CA ASN A 920 -0.17 -20.57 -27.61
C ASN A 920 -0.77 -19.28 -27.03
N GLU A 921 -1.48 -19.39 -25.89
CA GLU A 921 -2.09 -18.26 -25.20
C GLU A 921 -1.05 -17.37 -24.50
N THR A 922 -0.03 -17.96 -23.87
CA THR A 922 0.86 -17.25 -22.94
C THR A 922 2.33 -17.18 -23.35
N ASN A 923 2.74 -17.89 -24.40
CA ASN A 923 4.14 -18.16 -24.76
C ASN A 923 4.93 -18.89 -23.67
N TRP A 924 4.27 -19.51 -22.70
CA TRP A 924 4.93 -20.29 -21.67
C TRP A 924 5.53 -21.58 -22.24
N PRO A 925 6.75 -21.98 -21.84
CA PRO A 925 7.47 -23.10 -22.45
C PRO A 925 6.95 -24.45 -21.93
N THR A 926 5.87 -24.95 -22.53
CA THR A 926 5.33 -26.30 -22.25
C THR A 926 5.70 -27.31 -23.33
N ASP A 927 6.32 -26.88 -24.44
CA ASP A 927 6.66 -27.73 -25.58
C ASP A 927 7.66 -28.83 -25.23
N THR A 928 8.62 -28.54 -24.34
CA THR A 928 9.56 -29.53 -23.80
C THR A 928 8.81 -30.66 -23.06
N ASP A 929 7.87 -30.30 -22.19
CA ASP A 929 7.05 -31.25 -21.44
C ASP A 929 6.14 -32.05 -22.39
N ARG A 930 5.51 -31.38 -23.37
CA ARG A 930 4.66 -32.01 -24.39
C ARG A 930 5.42 -33.05 -25.20
N THR A 931 6.62 -32.69 -25.67
CA THR A 931 7.50 -33.59 -26.43
C THR A 931 7.96 -34.77 -25.57
N ARG A 932 8.33 -34.52 -24.31
CA ARG A 932 8.73 -35.57 -23.36
C ARG A 932 7.59 -36.57 -23.13
N LEU A 933 6.38 -36.08 -22.87
CA LEU A 933 5.20 -36.92 -22.63
C LEU A 933 4.83 -37.76 -23.86
N LEU A 934 4.84 -37.16 -25.06
CA LEU A 934 4.57 -37.89 -26.30
C LEU A 934 5.58 -39.02 -26.53
N ARG A 935 6.89 -38.76 -26.36
CA ARG A 935 7.92 -39.82 -26.46
C ARG A 935 7.71 -40.92 -25.43
N LEU A 936 7.40 -40.54 -24.19
CA LEU A 936 7.14 -41.51 -23.11
C LEU A 936 5.95 -42.42 -23.46
N TRP A 937 4.84 -41.86 -23.93
CA TRP A 937 3.66 -42.66 -24.26
C TRP A 937 3.84 -43.49 -25.52
N GLN A 938 4.60 -43.02 -26.51
CA GLN A 938 4.99 -43.81 -27.68
C GLN A 938 5.85 -45.02 -27.28
N SER A 939 6.74 -44.87 -26.29
CA SER A 939 7.56 -45.99 -25.80
C SER A 939 6.82 -47.03 -24.96
N ARG A 940 5.56 -46.74 -24.56
CA ARG A 940 4.69 -47.65 -23.80
C ARG A 940 3.70 -48.42 -24.68
N HIS A 941 3.58 -48.04 -25.95
CA HIS A 941 2.90 -48.79 -27.00
C HIS A 941 3.88 -49.76 -27.66
#